data_AF-A0A7K4F4D1-F1
#
_entry.id   AF-A0A7K4F4D1-F1
#
_cell.length_a   1.000
_cell.length_b   1.000
_cell.length_c   1.000
_cell.angle_alpha   90.00
_cell.angle_beta   90.00
_cell.angle_gamma   90.00
#
_symmetry.space_group_name_H-M   'P 1'
#
loop_
_entity.id
_entity.type
_entity.pdbx_description
1 polymer ?
#
loop_
_entity_poly.entity_id
_entity_poly.type
_entity_poly.pdbx_seq_one_letter_code
_entity_poly.pdbx_strand_id
1 'polypeptide(L)'
;MMKFLLVLLIFSSMSIPFAVAHPFTLETIPSQESNAPAGTTEVIVYFSEPVEIEFSTLKVIDSDGNQIDNKDTKYYQGEESLIVTTPPLEGGVYTATSKVLSKVDGHLVPNAFLFAVGDVVITSDLLGKESPTELIFLPEAGARYPGLVGQTIVLGAVIASLLIWGTQNKHLIKEEIDKIESFHHGKFMSITGIGLILVFISDILMIAVQSIRIESSPLDAIQTTFGNTWLIRMILTIILLGIWFALDRKKILSKKNQIPMLVATLALISTSSLIGHGAASGENAALVLDYLHNLVAGIWIGGIMYFVFILLPTFSQLKEKNKEKMSLVLIPRFSIAFIIAIGVVIITGPTLLWFLESDVGVITESVYGQLIILKIAIASIMVGLGGFFQFRVQKTAEKNYSSGKILVHKKIKRSLKVDAALGIILLGVVALLSNGTLPGGEIQKVDAQESFFGFKTTEYSENAKFEIEILPFATGQNTIIVKVSDFENKPLYDYAQLKVKISNPSKNISPILVPMEIIKEDKNNPIEYQGELTFGFSGDWEMEIEAQRTENANEDKIINLVVKPRLENLQTQIIEYQLPEVAKPLFPLYDGKNSIWISDPSAPRLWEFSLDTEEFSSYTFDGLTTTFLTIDHNGSIWFTDTPRNQIGFIDPETKKITTKTIPKLDPVISDNTPIFLLADYDGNIWITIINKDRILKYIPELDKFEEIVLPDKQSLPFALTIDEEGNIWFSTTGAGKIGFIEPDTNKITQFTNDEPLQAPEYLIFDKNGNLWIAEHTGLAITKFNPVLETFEKVIVPDQDALPFGMAFDKYGNIWFAQHTVDKIAVYDPDNSNLLEIPVPSETSFVQFMTSDGDSNVWFVEQQSNKLATVKMTEIPVSVSQISTSNSLELKYTEIASPLIALGIIATSLFFVKSVQDKRRLNSLVNS
;
A
#
# COMPACT_ATOMS: atom_id res chain seq x y z
N MET A 1 -42.19 11.45 20.59
CA MET A 1 -41.25 12.46 20.06
C MET A 1 -39.88 11.86 19.82
N MET A 2 -39.19 11.30 20.84
CA MET A 2 -37.91 10.59 20.66
C MET A 2 -37.99 9.41 19.66
N LYS A 3 -39.05 8.58 19.76
CA LYS A 3 -39.34 7.51 18.79
C LYS A 3 -39.66 8.00 17.36
N PHE A 4 -40.19 9.21 17.21
CA PHE A 4 -40.56 9.78 15.90
C PHE A 4 -39.35 10.42 15.21
N LEU A 5 -38.46 11.06 15.99
CA LEU A 5 -37.14 11.52 15.56
C LEU A 5 -36.25 10.35 15.12
N LEU A 6 -36.26 9.23 15.86
CA LEU A 6 -35.53 8.01 15.50
C LEU A 6 -36.02 7.41 14.18
N VAL A 7 -37.34 7.39 13.94
CA VAL A 7 -37.92 6.86 12.70
C VAL A 7 -37.61 7.78 11.51
N LEU A 8 -37.64 9.10 11.68
CA LEU A 8 -37.23 10.06 10.63
C LEU A 8 -35.73 9.95 10.30
N LEU A 9 -34.90 9.63 11.29
CA LEU A 9 -33.46 9.40 11.13
C LEU A 9 -33.15 8.11 10.33
N ILE A 10 -33.98 7.07 10.51
CA ILE A 10 -33.86 5.76 9.83
C ILE A 10 -34.38 5.83 8.39
N PHE A 11 -35.40 6.65 8.12
CA PHE A 11 -35.96 6.79 6.77
C PHE A 11 -35.10 7.68 5.84
N SER A 12 -34.28 8.58 6.37
CA SER A 12 -33.37 9.42 5.57
C SER A 12 -32.08 8.72 5.14
N SER A 13 -31.82 7.50 5.61
CA SER A 13 -30.62 6.72 5.29
C SER A 13 -30.85 5.59 4.28
N MET A 14 -32.05 5.48 3.70
CA MET A 14 -32.36 4.45 2.71
C MET A 14 -32.34 5.05 1.30
N SER A 15 -31.39 4.56 0.50
CA SER A 15 -31.20 4.81 -0.93
C SER A 15 -30.44 6.09 -1.29
N ILE A 16 -29.11 5.99 -1.28
CA ILE A 16 -28.22 6.99 -1.88
C ILE A 16 -27.11 6.24 -2.65
N PRO A 17 -26.84 6.60 -3.92
CA PRO A 17 -25.82 5.95 -4.74
C PRO A 17 -24.38 6.25 -4.30
N PHE A 18 -23.46 5.40 -4.74
CA PHE A 18 -22.02 5.41 -4.49
C PHE A 18 -21.33 6.65 -5.08
N ALA A 19 -20.26 7.10 -4.44
CA ALA A 19 -19.37 8.14 -4.93
C ALA A 19 -17.95 7.94 -4.35
N VAL A 20 -16.92 8.41 -5.05
CA VAL A 20 -15.51 8.41 -4.60
C VAL A 20 -15.01 9.88 -4.52
N ALA A 21 -13.79 10.22 -4.05
CA ALA A 21 -13.30 11.61 -3.85
C ALA A 21 -12.05 11.90 -4.68
N HIS A 22 -12.03 13.07 -5.32
CA HIS A 22 -11.03 13.61 -6.26
C HIS A 22 -10.56 12.63 -7.35
N PRO A 23 -10.58 12.99 -8.66
CA PRO A 23 -10.17 12.09 -9.72
C PRO A 23 -8.66 12.19 -9.87
N PHE A 24 -7.93 11.42 -9.08
CA PHE A 24 -6.52 11.20 -9.30
C PHE A 24 -6.34 10.14 -10.35
N THR A 25 -5.29 10.28 -11.14
CA THR A 25 -4.93 9.27 -12.13
C THR A 25 -4.42 8.03 -11.41
N LEU A 26 -5.11 6.90 -11.60
CA LEU A 26 -4.68 5.59 -11.08
C LEU A 26 -3.75 4.88 -12.05
N GLU A 27 -4.10 4.94 -13.34
CA GLU A 27 -3.41 4.22 -14.40
C GLU A 27 -3.55 4.97 -15.71
N THR A 28 -2.55 4.88 -16.59
CA THR A 28 -2.59 5.43 -17.95
C THR A 28 -2.19 4.37 -18.97
N ILE A 29 -2.81 4.43 -20.15
CA ILE A 29 -2.43 3.64 -21.31
C ILE A 29 -2.27 4.61 -22.48
N PRO A 30 -1.09 4.81 -23.06
CA PRO A 30 0.19 4.21 -22.68
C PRO A 30 0.62 4.57 -21.25
N SER A 31 1.39 3.68 -20.63
CA SER A 31 1.93 3.93 -19.29
C SER A 31 2.90 5.11 -19.33
N GLN A 32 2.96 5.87 -18.24
CA GLN A 32 3.99 6.90 -18.05
C GLN A 32 5.39 6.28 -17.87
N GLU A 33 5.43 5.00 -17.52
CA GLU A 33 6.61 4.25 -17.14
C GLU A 33 7.16 3.38 -18.27
N SER A 34 6.44 3.26 -19.39
CA SER A 34 6.87 2.44 -20.52
C SER A 34 6.52 3.04 -21.88
N ASN A 35 7.31 2.69 -22.89
CA ASN A 35 7.10 3.19 -24.25
C ASN A 35 5.94 2.44 -24.92
N ALA A 36 5.04 3.19 -25.54
CA ALA A 36 4.00 2.63 -26.39
C ALA A 36 4.58 2.15 -27.73
N PRO A 37 4.00 1.10 -28.35
CA PRO A 37 4.41 0.66 -29.67
C PRO A 37 4.18 1.74 -30.74
N ALA A 38 5.07 1.83 -31.73
CA ALA A 38 4.87 2.72 -32.87
C ALA A 38 3.53 2.41 -33.57
N GLY A 39 2.77 3.47 -33.89
CA GLY A 39 1.43 3.35 -34.45
C GLY A 39 0.30 3.29 -33.41
N THR A 40 0.55 3.54 -32.12
CA THR A 40 -0.50 3.76 -31.11
C THR A 40 -1.56 4.74 -31.62
N THR A 41 -2.84 4.39 -31.44
CA THR A 41 -3.98 5.19 -31.92
C THR A 41 -4.92 5.65 -30.81
N GLU A 42 -4.60 5.37 -29.55
CA GLU A 42 -5.45 5.72 -28.42
C GLU A 42 -4.62 6.00 -27.16
N VAL A 43 -5.15 6.91 -26.34
CA VAL A 43 -4.65 7.23 -24.99
C VAL A 43 -5.83 7.17 -24.03
N ILE A 44 -5.67 6.41 -22.96
CA ILE A 44 -6.65 6.11 -21.92
C ILE A 44 -6.09 6.53 -20.57
N VAL A 45 -6.93 7.10 -19.72
CA VAL A 45 -6.59 7.49 -18.35
C VAL A 45 -7.69 6.99 -17.42
N TYR A 46 -7.31 6.25 -16.38
CA TYR A 46 -8.19 5.78 -15.31
C TYR A 46 -8.08 6.70 -14.09
N PHE A 47 -9.21 6.97 -13.47
CA PHE A 47 -9.35 7.87 -12.34
C PHE A 47 -9.89 7.13 -11.12
N SER A 48 -9.58 7.62 -9.93
CA SER A 48 -10.11 7.10 -8.67
C SER A 48 -11.61 7.33 -8.48
N GLU A 49 -12.25 8.19 -9.29
CA GLU A 49 -13.68 8.49 -9.17
C GLU A 49 -14.34 8.87 -10.51
N PRO A 50 -15.69 8.88 -10.56
CA PRO A 50 -16.43 9.27 -11.75
C PRO A 50 -16.23 10.74 -12.15
N VAL A 51 -16.02 11.01 -13.44
CA VAL A 51 -15.78 12.35 -14.00
C VAL A 51 -16.91 12.82 -14.92
N GLU A 52 -17.20 14.12 -14.95
CA GLU A 52 -18.18 14.72 -15.87
C GLU A 52 -17.59 14.93 -17.25
N ILE A 53 -17.94 14.06 -18.22
CA ILE A 53 -17.39 14.11 -19.59
C ILE A 53 -17.57 15.46 -20.28
N GLU A 54 -18.70 16.15 -20.13
CA GLU A 54 -18.98 17.42 -20.83
C GLU A 54 -18.03 18.56 -20.42
N PHE A 55 -17.44 18.46 -19.22
CA PHE A 55 -16.50 19.44 -18.67
C PHE A 55 -15.11 18.84 -18.46
N SER A 56 -14.88 17.63 -18.98
CA SER A 56 -13.62 16.92 -18.90
C SER A 56 -12.99 16.80 -20.27
N THR A 57 -11.68 17.02 -20.35
CA THR A 57 -10.94 16.91 -21.61
C THR A 57 -9.69 16.09 -21.42
N LEU A 58 -9.38 15.22 -22.38
CA LEU A 58 -8.10 14.53 -22.51
C LEU A 58 -7.50 14.90 -23.87
N LYS A 59 -6.28 15.43 -23.87
CA LYS A 59 -5.59 15.91 -25.07
C LYS A 59 -4.21 15.26 -25.18
N VAL A 60 -3.78 15.00 -26.40
CA VAL A 60 -2.43 14.52 -26.72
C VAL A 60 -1.71 15.58 -27.54
N ILE A 61 -0.53 15.98 -27.06
CA ILE A 61 0.28 17.07 -27.60
C ILE A 61 1.65 16.49 -28.00
N ASP A 62 2.16 16.89 -29.17
CA ASP A 62 3.52 16.54 -29.61
C ASP A 62 4.61 17.41 -28.96
N SER A 63 5.88 17.10 -29.25
CA SER A 63 7.04 17.83 -28.75
C SER A 63 7.12 19.29 -29.22
N ASP A 64 6.44 19.65 -30.32
CA ASP A 64 6.36 21.01 -30.85
C ASP A 64 5.22 21.82 -30.20
N GLY A 65 4.45 21.20 -29.30
CA GLY A 65 3.32 21.81 -28.61
C GLY A 65 2.01 21.80 -29.42
N ASN A 66 1.94 21.05 -30.53
CA ASN A 66 0.73 20.92 -31.32
C ASN A 66 -0.16 19.79 -30.77
N GLN A 67 -1.47 20.05 -30.69
CA GLN A 67 -2.44 19.00 -30.36
C GLN A 67 -2.64 18.09 -31.58
N ILE A 68 -2.35 16.80 -31.42
CA ILE A 68 -2.31 15.80 -32.51
C ILE A 68 -3.42 14.73 -32.43
N ASP A 69 -4.26 14.79 -31.40
CA ASP A 69 -5.41 13.89 -31.25
C ASP A 69 -6.61 14.24 -32.16
N ASN A 70 -7.57 13.33 -32.23
CA ASN A 70 -8.82 13.46 -32.99
C ASN A 70 -9.91 14.27 -32.27
N LYS A 71 -9.62 14.83 -31.08
CA LYS A 71 -10.51 15.67 -30.26
C LYS A 71 -11.82 14.98 -29.90
N ASP A 72 -11.75 13.69 -29.62
CA ASP A 72 -12.92 12.83 -29.41
C ASP A 72 -12.96 12.19 -28.02
N THR A 73 -12.54 12.94 -26.98
CA THR A 73 -12.58 12.51 -25.57
C THR A 73 -13.94 11.91 -25.22
N LYS A 74 -13.93 10.66 -24.73
CA LYS A 74 -15.13 9.89 -24.32
C LYS A 74 -14.81 9.04 -23.10
N TYR A 75 -15.86 8.49 -22.48
CA TYR A 75 -15.71 7.45 -21.47
C TYR A 75 -15.14 6.15 -22.05
N TYR A 76 -14.33 5.46 -21.26
CA TYR A 76 -13.76 4.14 -21.60
C TYR A 76 -14.15 3.12 -20.55
N GLN A 77 -15.04 2.16 -20.85
CA GLN A 77 -15.47 1.12 -19.89
C GLN A 77 -16.14 1.61 -18.59
N GLY A 78 -16.44 2.90 -18.44
CA GLY A 78 -17.09 3.43 -17.24
C GLY A 78 -16.97 4.95 -17.12
N GLU A 79 -17.53 5.51 -16.06
CA GLU A 79 -17.43 6.96 -15.78
C GLU A 79 -16.11 7.36 -15.10
N GLU A 80 -15.30 6.38 -14.71
CA GLU A 80 -14.01 6.53 -13.99
C GLU A 80 -12.81 6.53 -14.95
N SER A 81 -13.04 6.68 -16.25
CA SER A 81 -11.98 6.51 -17.24
C SER A 81 -12.31 7.24 -18.53
N LEU A 82 -11.29 7.88 -19.10
CA LEU A 82 -11.40 8.64 -20.35
C LEU A 82 -10.48 8.07 -21.41
N ILE A 83 -10.93 8.09 -22.65
CA ILE A 83 -10.15 7.76 -23.86
C ILE A 83 -10.17 8.92 -24.83
N VAL A 84 -9.06 9.15 -25.53
CA VAL A 84 -8.97 9.99 -26.72
C VAL A 84 -8.24 9.22 -27.83
N THR A 85 -8.69 9.33 -29.07
CA THR A 85 -8.04 8.66 -30.21
C THR A 85 -7.05 9.60 -30.90
N THR A 86 -5.99 9.02 -31.45
CA THR A 86 -4.97 9.71 -32.25
C THR A 86 -4.85 9.04 -33.62
N PRO A 87 -4.39 9.76 -34.66
CA PRO A 87 -3.74 9.10 -35.79
C PRO A 87 -2.59 8.20 -35.30
N PRO A 88 -2.16 7.19 -36.08
CA PRO A 88 -1.03 6.34 -35.70
C PRO A 88 0.19 7.21 -35.34
N LEU A 89 0.60 7.16 -34.07
CA LEU A 89 1.69 7.97 -33.57
C LEU A 89 3.04 7.48 -34.10
N GLU A 90 3.87 8.41 -34.57
CA GLU A 90 5.25 8.14 -34.96
C GLU A 90 6.15 8.06 -33.71
N GLY A 91 7.42 7.67 -33.89
CA GLY A 91 8.37 7.62 -32.77
C GLY A 91 8.63 9.02 -32.20
N GLY A 92 8.35 9.23 -30.91
CA GLY A 92 8.42 10.56 -30.29
C GLY A 92 8.01 10.59 -28.82
N VAL A 93 8.25 11.72 -28.15
CA VAL A 93 7.68 12.00 -26.81
C VAL A 93 6.41 12.82 -27.01
N TYR A 94 5.35 12.40 -26.34
CA TYR A 94 4.05 13.06 -26.34
C TYR A 94 3.65 13.44 -24.92
N THR A 95 2.88 14.51 -24.80
CA THR A 95 2.27 14.92 -23.53
C THR A 95 0.78 14.62 -23.60
N ALA A 96 0.29 13.75 -22.73
CA ALA A 96 -1.13 13.64 -22.47
C ALA A 96 -1.49 14.60 -21.33
N THR A 97 -2.44 15.51 -21.58
CA THR A 97 -2.97 16.39 -20.54
C THR A 97 -4.45 16.14 -20.36
N SER A 98 -4.86 15.96 -19.11
CA SER A 98 -6.25 15.86 -18.72
C SER A 98 -6.65 17.08 -17.90
N LYS A 99 -7.90 17.48 -18.04
CA LYS A 99 -8.58 18.45 -17.16
C LYS A 99 -9.91 17.80 -16.86
N VAL A 100 -10.05 17.18 -15.69
CA VAL A 100 -11.21 16.36 -15.33
C VAL A 100 -12.02 17.02 -14.21
N LEU A 101 -13.34 17.04 -14.38
CA LEU A 101 -14.28 17.54 -13.38
C LEU A 101 -14.89 16.35 -12.61
N SER A 102 -14.69 16.29 -11.30
CA SER A 102 -15.34 15.30 -10.42
C SER A 102 -16.87 15.40 -10.48
N LYS A 103 -17.56 14.25 -10.61
CA LYS A 103 -19.02 14.18 -10.39
C LYS A 103 -19.41 14.30 -8.93
N VAL A 104 -18.49 14.06 -8.00
CA VAL A 104 -18.77 13.90 -6.58
C VAL A 104 -18.58 15.21 -5.83
N ASP A 105 -17.38 15.75 -5.87
CA ASP A 105 -17.00 16.93 -5.11
C ASP A 105 -16.92 18.22 -5.95
N GLY A 106 -17.13 18.09 -7.28
CA GLY A 106 -17.10 19.20 -8.23
C GLY A 106 -15.70 19.79 -8.48
N HIS A 107 -14.63 19.12 -8.05
CA HIS A 107 -13.27 19.58 -8.25
C HIS A 107 -12.82 19.40 -9.69
N LEU A 108 -12.21 20.44 -10.23
CA LEU A 108 -11.53 20.40 -11.51
C LEU A 108 -10.06 20.13 -11.26
N VAL A 109 -9.59 18.97 -11.70
CA VAL A 109 -8.21 18.51 -11.50
C VAL A 109 -7.50 18.48 -12.85
N PRO A 110 -6.56 19.40 -13.09
CA PRO A 110 -5.65 19.28 -14.22
C PRO A 110 -4.58 18.25 -13.90
N ASN A 111 -4.28 17.37 -14.85
CA ASN A 111 -3.12 16.51 -14.81
C ASN A 111 -2.40 16.55 -16.17
N ALA A 112 -1.11 16.28 -16.17
CA ALA A 112 -0.35 16.10 -17.39
C ALA A 112 0.73 15.06 -17.15
N PHE A 113 0.86 14.13 -18.08
CA PHE A 113 1.92 13.15 -18.08
C PHE A 113 2.58 13.07 -19.45
N LEU A 114 3.85 12.73 -19.44
CA LEU A 114 4.61 12.43 -20.65
C LEU A 114 4.53 10.93 -20.91
N PHE A 115 4.43 10.54 -22.17
CA PHE A 115 4.58 9.16 -22.60
C PHE A 115 5.34 9.13 -23.91
N ALA A 116 6.15 8.09 -24.12
CA ALA A 116 6.93 7.93 -25.33
C ALA A 116 6.31 6.86 -26.23
N VAL A 117 6.48 7.03 -27.53
CA VAL A 117 6.08 6.07 -28.55
C VAL A 117 7.34 5.66 -29.32
N GLY A 118 7.53 4.36 -29.54
CA GLY A 118 8.73 3.81 -30.17
C GLY A 118 9.97 3.86 -29.27
N ASP A 119 11.17 3.99 -29.87
CA ASP A 119 12.46 3.87 -29.17
C ASP A 119 12.95 5.19 -28.54
N VAL A 120 12.04 6.08 -28.12
CA VAL A 120 12.38 7.40 -27.59
C VAL A 120 12.44 7.37 -26.06
N VAL A 121 13.51 7.94 -25.48
CA VAL A 121 13.75 7.98 -24.03
C VAL A 121 13.37 9.36 -23.49
N ILE A 122 12.45 9.42 -22.52
CA ILE A 122 12.09 10.64 -21.80
C ILE A 122 13.15 10.89 -20.72
N THR A 123 13.88 12.00 -20.79
CA THR A 123 14.83 12.40 -19.73
C THR A 123 14.11 12.90 -18.48
N SER A 124 14.57 12.48 -17.30
CA SER A 124 13.99 12.74 -15.96
C SER A 124 13.80 14.22 -15.62
N ASP A 125 14.58 15.12 -16.23
CA ASP A 125 14.44 16.57 -16.09
C ASP A 125 13.09 17.12 -16.57
N LEU A 126 12.38 16.38 -17.42
CA LEU A 126 11.06 16.74 -17.97
C LEU A 126 9.88 16.16 -17.17
N LEU A 127 10.12 15.10 -16.37
CA LEU A 127 9.10 14.42 -15.56
C LEU A 127 8.88 15.09 -14.18
N GLY A 128 9.84 15.88 -13.70
CA GLY A 128 9.86 16.44 -12.34
C GLY A 128 9.08 17.73 -12.09
N LYS A 129 8.11 18.10 -12.93
CA LYS A 129 7.25 19.28 -12.69
C LYS A 129 5.77 18.95 -12.83
N GLU A 130 5.28 18.05 -11.98
CA GLU A 130 3.87 18.13 -11.63
C GLU A 130 3.62 19.51 -10.99
N SER A 131 2.67 20.24 -11.56
CA SER A 131 2.23 21.50 -10.97
C SER A 131 1.55 21.19 -9.64
N PRO A 132 1.73 22.00 -8.60
CA PRO A 132 1.12 21.73 -7.30
C PRO A 132 -0.39 21.59 -7.47
N THR A 133 -0.91 20.39 -7.19
CA THR A 133 -2.35 20.17 -7.04
C THR A 133 -2.85 21.17 -6.02
N GLU A 134 -3.89 21.94 -6.36
CA GLU A 134 -4.41 22.97 -5.48
C GLU A 134 -5.08 22.31 -4.25
N LEU A 135 -4.30 22.09 -3.19
CA LEU A 135 -4.69 21.35 -1.97
C LEU A 135 -5.97 21.92 -1.32
N ILE A 136 -6.17 23.24 -1.42
CA ILE A 136 -7.35 23.95 -0.92
C ILE A 136 -7.70 25.12 -1.84
N PHE A 137 -8.86 25.04 -2.49
CA PHE A 137 -9.46 26.13 -3.23
C PHE A 137 -10.23 27.10 -2.30
N LEU A 138 -9.55 28.16 -1.86
CA LEU A 138 -10.09 29.13 -0.90
C LEU A 138 -11.43 29.80 -1.28
N PRO A 139 -11.70 30.16 -2.56
CA PRO A 139 -12.99 30.75 -2.94
C PRO A 139 -14.17 29.83 -2.63
N GLU A 140 -14.00 28.52 -2.82
CA GLU A 140 -15.03 27.53 -2.54
C GLU A 140 -15.24 27.34 -1.04
N ALA A 141 -14.15 27.17 -0.26
CA ALA A 141 -14.25 27.13 1.20
C ALA A 141 -14.94 28.39 1.76
N GLY A 142 -14.62 29.56 1.20
CA GLY A 142 -15.25 30.84 1.53
C GLY A 142 -16.74 30.90 1.16
N ALA A 143 -17.13 30.31 0.03
CA ALA A 143 -18.52 30.22 -0.42
C ALA A 143 -19.34 29.23 0.41
N ARG A 144 -18.75 28.10 0.83
CA ARG A 144 -19.39 27.08 1.72
C ARG A 144 -19.58 27.58 3.15
N TYR A 145 -18.66 28.41 3.64
CA TYR A 145 -18.61 28.79 5.05
C TYR A 145 -19.90 29.45 5.59
N PRO A 146 -20.50 30.46 4.93
CA PRO A 146 -21.80 31.01 5.32
C PRO A 146 -22.89 29.94 5.40
N GLY A 147 -22.90 28.98 4.48
CA GLY A 147 -23.89 27.90 4.43
C GLY A 147 -23.76 26.95 5.62
N LEU A 148 -22.54 26.56 5.98
CA LEU A 148 -22.27 25.74 7.16
C LEU A 148 -22.70 26.44 8.46
N VAL A 149 -22.42 27.74 8.59
CA VAL A 149 -22.87 28.56 9.74
C VAL A 149 -24.39 28.67 9.76
N GLY A 150 -25.00 28.99 8.61
CA GLY A 150 -26.43 29.19 8.46
C GLY A 150 -27.23 27.93 8.79
N GLN A 151 -26.89 26.79 8.20
CA GLN A 151 -27.58 25.51 8.43
C GLN A 151 -27.45 25.07 9.89
N THR A 152 -26.28 25.28 10.49
CA THR A 152 -26.02 24.96 11.91
C THR A 152 -26.91 25.80 12.83
N ILE A 153 -27.04 27.10 12.56
CA ILE A 153 -27.93 28.00 13.31
C ILE A 153 -29.39 27.52 13.21
N VAL A 154 -29.86 27.22 11.99
CA VAL A 154 -31.25 26.83 11.75
C VAL A 154 -31.58 25.50 12.43
N LEU A 155 -30.76 24.47 12.19
CA LEU A 155 -30.93 23.15 12.77
C LEU A 155 -30.91 23.21 14.30
N GLY A 156 -29.87 23.82 14.86
CA GLY A 156 -29.70 23.93 16.30
C GLY A 156 -30.83 24.72 16.94
N ALA A 157 -31.29 25.81 16.32
CA ALA A 157 -32.42 26.58 16.82
C ALA A 157 -33.73 25.78 16.82
N VAL A 158 -34.04 25.06 15.75
CA VAL A 158 -35.27 24.25 15.65
C VAL A 158 -35.26 23.13 16.68
N ILE A 159 -34.17 22.35 16.76
CA ILE A 159 -34.04 21.23 17.69
C ILE A 159 -34.02 21.71 19.13
N ALA A 160 -33.23 22.75 19.45
CA ALA A 160 -33.19 23.31 20.80
C ALA A 160 -34.52 23.95 21.21
N SER A 161 -35.25 24.58 20.27
CA SER A 161 -36.61 25.06 20.52
C SER A 161 -37.55 23.92 20.90
N LEU A 162 -37.53 22.80 20.19
CA LEU A 162 -38.39 21.65 20.46
C LEU A 162 -38.03 20.94 21.77
N LEU A 163 -36.74 20.74 22.03
CA LEU A 163 -36.22 19.97 23.17
C LEU A 163 -36.12 20.78 24.45
N ILE A 164 -35.66 22.03 24.38
CA ILE A 164 -35.39 22.86 25.56
C ILE A 164 -36.62 23.71 25.85
N TRP A 165 -37.00 24.62 24.95
CA TRP A 165 -38.11 25.55 25.17
C TRP A 165 -39.46 24.84 25.23
N GLY A 166 -39.70 23.89 24.32
CA GLY A 166 -40.93 23.11 24.21
C GLY A 166 -41.17 22.10 25.34
N THR A 167 -40.21 21.91 26.26
CA THR A 167 -40.34 21.02 27.43
C THR A 167 -40.16 21.75 28.76
N GLN A 168 -40.04 23.09 28.75
CA GLN A 168 -39.95 23.86 29.99
C GLN A 168 -41.28 23.93 30.74
N ASN A 169 -41.19 23.85 32.07
CA ASN A 169 -42.31 24.21 32.94
C ASN A 169 -42.36 25.73 33.02
N LYS A 170 -43.33 26.34 32.33
CA LYS A 170 -43.48 27.79 32.23
C LYS A 170 -44.22 28.42 33.43
N HIS A 171 -44.50 27.64 34.49
CA HIS A 171 -45.18 28.12 35.69
C HIS A 171 -44.48 29.33 36.35
N LEU A 172 -43.14 29.36 36.33
CA LEU A 172 -42.33 30.45 36.93
C LEU A 172 -42.48 31.81 36.23
N ILE A 173 -43.01 31.81 35.01
CA ILE A 173 -43.13 33.01 34.17
C ILE A 173 -44.58 33.23 33.71
N LYS A 174 -45.55 32.63 34.41
CA LYS A 174 -46.97 32.61 34.01
C LYS A 174 -47.55 34.02 33.80
N GLU A 175 -47.13 35.00 34.61
CA GLU A 175 -47.57 36.40 34.49
C GLU A 175 -46.97 37.14 33.28
N GLU A 176 -45.81 36.70 32.79
CA GLU A 176 -45.04 37.36 31.73
C GLU A 176 -45.01 36.50 30.44
N ILE A 177 -45.78 35.40 30.40
CA ILE A 177 -45.63 34.31 29.44
C ILE A 177 -45.87 34.76 27.99
N ASP A 178 -46.92 35.55 27.75
CA ASP A 178 -47.27 36.02 26.40
C ASP A 178 -46.20 36.95 25.83
N LYS A 179 -45.67 37.86 26.67
CA LYS A 179 -44.59 38.78 26.30
C LYS A 179 -43.31 38.01 25.99
N ILE A 180 -42.98 37.01 26.81
CA ILE A 180 -41.77 36.19 26.64
C ILE A 180 -41.88 35.28 25.42
N GLU A 181 -43.04 34.66 25.19
CA GLU A 181 -43.26 33.81 24.01
C GLU A 181 -43.21 34.62 22.73
N SER A 182 -43.78 35.83 22.72
CA SER A 182 -43.68 36.74 21.57
C SER A 182 -42.23 37.19 21.33
N PHE A 183 -41.49 37.55 22.38
CA PHE A 183 -40.08 37.94 22.24
C PHE A 183 -39.19 36.78 21.80
N HIS A 184 -39.42 35.59 22.36
CA HIS A 184 -38.76 34.35 21.98
C HIS A 184 -39.01 34.03 20.51
N HIS A 185 -40.27 34.10 20.07
CA HIS A 185 -40.65 33.93 18.68
C HIS A 185 -39.92 34.93 17.78
N GLY A 186 -39.98 36.23 18.09
CA GLY A 186 -39.29 37.26 17.30
C GLY A 186 -37.78 37.05 17.21
N LYS A 187 -37.12 36.62 18.30
CA LYS A 187 -35.69 36.27 18.26
C LYS A 187 -35.41 34.99 17.49
N PHE A 188 -36.26 33.97 17.62
CA PHE A 188 -36.17 32.75 16.85
C PHE A 188 -36.26 33.06 15.34
N MET A 189 -37.26 33.83 14.92
CA MET A 189 -37.44 34.21 13.52
C MET A 189 -36.26 35.06 13.02
N SER A 190 -35.83 36.06 13.77
CA SER A 190 -34.67 36.90 13.40
C SER A 190 -33.39 36.10 13.20
N ILE A 191 -33.04 35.20 14.13
CA ILE A 191 -31.79 34.43 14.08
C ILE A 191 -31.85 33.32 13.03
N THR A 192 -32.97 32.59 12.93
CA THR A 192 -33.15 31.58 11.87
C THR A 192 -33.24 32.20 10.48
N GLY A 193 -33.81 33.41 10.36
CA GLY A 193 -33.85 34.16 9.10
C GLY A 193 -32.45 34.57 8.64
N ILE A 194 -31.60 35.06 9.55
CA ILE A 194 -30.17 35.29 9.25
C ILE A 194 -29.51 33.98 8.79
N GLY A 195 -29.75 32.87 9.49
CA GLY A 195 -29.21 31.57 9.11
C GLY A 195 -29.63 31.14 7.70
N LEU A 196 -30.91 31.25 7.36
CA LEU A 196 -31.42 30.91 6.01
C LEU A 196 -30.88 31.83 4.93
N ILE A 197 -30.70 33.13 5.21
CA ILE A 197 -30.06 34.06 4.27
C ILE A 197 -28.60 33.66 4.03
N LEU A 198 -27.86 33.26 5.06
CA LEU A 198 -26.48 32.79 4.89
C LEU A 198 -26.41 31.50 4.06
N VAL A 199 -27.33 30.56 4.27
CA VAL A 199 -27.44 29.36 3.41
C VAL A 199 -27.75 29.76 1.97
N PHE A 200 -28.74 30.62 1.75
CA PHE A 200 -29.12 31.06 0.41
C PHE A 200 -27.97 31.78 -0.32
N ILE A 201 -27.25 32.66 0.37
CA ILE A 201 -26.06 33.33 -0.17
C ILE A 201 -24.99 32.30 -0.52
N SER A 202 -24.73 31.32 0.36
CA SER A 202 -23.78 30.24 0.12
C SER A 202 -24.16 29.43 -1.11
N ASP A 203 -25.42 29.03 -1.25
CA ASP A 203 -25.90 28.25 -2.39
C ASP A 203 -25.68 29.02 -3.73
N ILE A 204 -25.89 30.35 -3.75
CA ILE A 204 -25.62 31.19 -4.92
C ILE A 204 -24.11 31.31 -5.18
N LEU A 205 -23.33 31.60 -4.14
CA LEU A 205 -21.88 31.75 -4.26
C LEU A 205 -21.23 30.47 -4.75
N MET A 206 -21.73 29.30 -4.34
CA MET A 206 -21.22 28.01 -4.78
C MET A 206 -21.45 27.77 -6.26
N ILE A 207 -22.64 28.06 -6.78
CA ILE A 207 -22.90 27.99 -8.22
C ILE A 207 -22.00 28.98 -8.98
N ALA A 208 -21.82 30.20 -8.46
CA ALA A 208 -20.95 31.19 -9.07
C ALA A 208 -19.47 30.77 -9.08
N VAL A 209 -18.96 30.27 -7.95
CA VAL A 209 -17.61 29.74 -7.82
C VAL A 209 -17.41 28.55 -8.76
N GLN A 210 -18.39 27.65 -8.82
CA GLN A 210 -18.34 26.50 -9.74
C GLN A 210 -18.30 26.95 -11.20
N SER A 211 -19.10 27.94 -11.58
CA SER A 211 -19.11 28.52 -12.93
C SER A 211 -17.77 29.11 -13.31
N ILE A 212 -17.13 29.83 -12.39
CA ILE A 212 -15.78 30.38 -12.56
C ILE A 212 -14.77 29.23 -12.72
N ARG A 213 -14.89 28.19 -11.87
CA ARG A 213 -13.97 27.04 -11.85
C ARG A 213 -13.99 26.29 -13.17
N ILE A 214 -15.17 26.00 -13.71
CA ILE A 214 -15.34 25.30 -15.00
C ILE A 214 -15.29 26.22 -16.22
N GLU A 215 -15.03 27.53 -16.02
CA GLU A 215 -14.98 28.56 -17.06
C GLU A 215 -16.23 28.59 -17.97
N SER A 216 -17.40 28.26 -17.40
CA SER A 216 -18.65 28.13 -18.15
C SER A 216 -19.79 28.95 -17.55
N SER A 217 -20.97 28.90 -18.18
CA SER A 217 -22.14 29.63 -17.69
C SER A 217 -22.70 28.98 -16.41
N PRO A 218 -23.39 29.76 -15.55
CA PRO A 218 -24.08 29.19 -14.40
C PRO A 218 -25.15 28.14 -14.74
N LEU A 219 -25.69 28.18 -15.96
CA LEU A 219 -26.65 27.18 -16.39
C LEU A 219 -25.97 25.83 -16.61
N ASP A 220 -24.76 25.85 -17.17
CA ASP A 220 -23.96 24.66 -17.42
C ASP A 220 -23.43 24.09 -16.10
N ALA A 221 -23.00 24.96 -15.18
CA ALA A 221 -22.61 24.56 -13.83
C ALA A 221 -23.74 23.80 -13.09
N ILE A 222 -25.00 24.22 -13.23
CA ILE A 222 -26.15 23.56 -12.60
C ILE A 222 -26.46 22.18 -13.20
N GLN A 223 -26.11 21.96 -14.47
CA GLN A 223 -26.35 20.68 -15.14
C GLN A 223 -25.40 19.57 -14.68
N THR A 224 -24.24 19.94 -14.11
CA THR A 224 -23.32 18.99 -13.46
C THR A 224 -23.98 18.28 -12.28
N THR A 225 -23.53 17.08 -11.95
CA THR A 225 -23.99 16.29 -10.80
C THR A 225 -23.83 17.06 -9.48
N PHE A 226 -22.67 17.69 -9.29
CA PHE A 226 -22.39 18.57 -8.16
C PHE A 226 -23.31 19.80 -8.13
N GLY A 227 -23.47 20.50 -9.26
CA GLY A 227 -24.34 21.68 -9.37
C GLY A 227 -25.82 21.39 -9.18
N ASN A 228 -26.28 20.23 -9.64
CA ASN A 228 -27.64 19.74 -9.39
C ASN A 228 -27.88 19.53 -7.89
N THR A 229 -26.88 19.06 -7.14
CA THR A 229 -26.98 18.93 -5.68
C THR A 229 -27.11 20.30 -5.00
N TRP A 230 -26.37 21.30 -5.47
CA TRP A 230 -26.54 22.70 -5.03
C TRP A 230 -27.89 23.30 -5.45
N LEU A 231 -28.44 22.92 -6.60
CA LEU A 231 -29.80 23.32 -7.02
C LEU A 231 -30.87 22.71 -6.11
N ILE A 232 -30.76 21.41 -5.78
CA ILE A 232 -31.65 20.75 -4.81
C ILE A 232 -31.57 21.49 -3.47
N ARG A 233 -30.35 21.81 -3.03
CA ARG A 233 -30.11 22.59 -1.81
C ARG A 233 -30.76 23.96 -1.86
N MET A 234 -30.64 24.68 -2.99
CA MET A 234 -31.32 25.97 -3.23
C MET A 234 -32.85 25.85 -3.12
N ILE A 235 -33.44 24.81 -3.74
CA ILE A 235 -34.88 24.54 -3.68
C ILE A 235 -35.31 24.28 -2.23
N LEU A 236 -34.54 23.46 -1.49
CA LEU A 236 -34.79 23.21 -0.06
C LEU A 236 -34.70 24.49 0.77
N THR A 237 -33.73 25.36 0.48
CA THR A 237 -33.58 26.68 1.12
C THR A 237 -34.78 27.59 0.84
N ILE A 238 -35.30 27.60 -0.39
CA ILE A 238 -36.52 28.36 -0.77
C ILE A 238 -37.75 27.80 -0.04
N ILE A 239 -37.90 26.47 0.04
CA ILE A 239 -38.96 25.81 0.81
C ILE A 239 -38.86 26.21 2.29
N LEU A 240 -37.66 26.19 2.86
CA LEU A 240 -37.39 26.62 4.23
C LEU A 240 -37.75 28.09 4.46
N LEU A 241 -37.43 28.99 3.52
CA LEU A 241 -37.83 30.40 3.57
C LEU A 241 -39.37 30.55 3.52
N GLY A 242 -40.06 29.77 2.68
CA GLY A 242 -41.52 29.73 2.63
C GLY A 242 -42.14 29.27 3.96
N ILE A 243 -41.59 28.20 4.55
CA ILE A 243 -41.98 27.73 5.89
C ILE A 243 -41.68 28.80 6.94
N TRP A 244 -40.53 29.46 6.86
CA TRP A 244 -40.12 30.53 7.77
C TRP A 244 -41.10 31.72 7.71
N PHE A 245 -41.47 32.22 6.53
CA PHE A 245 -42.50 33.26 6.40
C PHE A 245 -43.87 32.82 6.93
N ALA A 246 -44.24 31.56 6.72
CA ALA A 246 -45.49 31.01 7.26
C ALA A 246 -45.47 30.94 8.80
N LEU A 247 -44.30 30.66 9.39
CA LEU A 247 -44.08 30.65 10.84
C LEU A 247 -44.07 32.05 11.44
N ASP A 248 -43.50 33.04 10.76
CA ASP A 248 -43.43 34.44 11.22
C ASP A 248 -44.82 35.05 11.43
N ARG A 249 -45.80 34.61 10.63
CA ARG A 249 -47.21 35.02 10.77
C ARG A 249 -47.91 34.40 11.98
N LYS A 250 -47.31 33.42 12.67
CA LYS A 250 -47.91 32.78 13.84
C LYS A 250 -47.52 33.53 15.11
N LYS A 251 -48.48 33.73 16.02
CA LYS A 251 -48.20 34.38 17.32
C LYS A 251 -47.25 33.58 18.22
N ILE A 252 -47.29 32.25 18.13
CA ILE A 252 -46.54 31.33 18.99
C ILE A 252 -46.02 30.15 18.16
N LEU A 253 -44.81 29.71 18.46
CA LEU A 253 -44.18 28.52 17.88
C LEU A 253 -44.67 27.26 18.60
N SER A 254 -45.67 26.59 18.01
CA SER A 254 -46.11 25.27 18.47
C SER A 254 -45.20 24.16 17.93
N LYS A 255 -45.13 23.02 18.64
CA LYS A 255 -44.38 21.84 18.17
C LYS A 255 -44.81 21.38 16.78
N LYS A 256 -46.12 21.38 16.50
CA LYS A 256 -46.67 20.95 15.21
C LYS A 256 -46.20 21.86 14.07
N ASN A 257 -46.11 23.16 14.32
CA ASN A 257 -45.71 24.13 13.31
C ASN A 257 -44.21 24.04 12.98
N GLN A 258 -43.38 23.59 13.92
CA GLN A 258 -41.92 23.46 13.73
C GLN A 258 -41.49 22.16 13.03
N ILE A 259 -42.34 21.14 12.97
CA ILE A 259 -42.01 19.84 12.34
C ILE A 259 -41.64 19.99 10.85
N PRO A 260 -42.40 20.73 10.01
CA PRO A 260 -42.02 20.91 8.61
C PRO A 260 -40.63 21.54 8.45
N MET A 261 -40.31 22.54 9.29
CA MET A 261 -39.00 23.18 9.29
C MET A 261 -37.89 22.21 9.69
N LEU A 262 -38.15 21.35 10.69
CA LEU A 262 -37.20 20.30 11.09
C LEU A 262 -36.94 19.31 9.95
N VAL A 263 -37.98 18.79 9.30
CA VAL A 263 -37.83 17.82 8.20
C VAL A 263 -37.03 18.43 7.05
N ALA A 264 -37.37 19.64 6.63
CA ALA A 264 -36.65 20.32 5.55
C ALA A 264 -35.20 20.64 5.93
N THR A 265 -34.91 20.98 7.19
CA THR A 265 -33.52 21.21 7.65
C THR A 265 -32.72 19.91 7.72
N LEU A 266 -33.33 18.78 8.10
CA LEU A 266 -32.67 17.47 8.09
C LEU A 266 -32.31 17.04 6.66
N ALA A 267 -33.22 17.27 5.70
CA ALA A 267 -32.95 17.04 4.28
C ALA A 267 -31.82 17.95 3.76
N LEU A 268 -31.80 19.23 4.18
CA LEU A 268 -30.72 20.16 3.84
C LEU A 268 -29.35 19.64 4.31
N ILE A 269 -29.26 19.07 5.52
CA ILE A 269 -27.98 18.53 6.03
C ILE A 269 -27.54 17.30 5.24
N SER A 270 -28.47 16.44 4.82
CA SER A 270 -28.15 15.30 3.96
C SER A 270 -27.41 15.73 2.70
N THR A 271 -27.78 16.88 2.10
CA THR A 271 -27.06 17.41 0.93
C THR A 271 -25.59 17.73 1.21
N SER A 272 -25.21 18.06 2.45
CA SER A 272 -23.80 18.35 2.80
C SER A 272 -22.96 17.08 2.83
N SER A 273 -23.56 15.95 3.24
CA SER A 273 -22.86 14.66 3.28
C SER A 273 -22.76 14.01 1.90
N LEU A 274 -23.70 14.30 1.00
CA LEU A 274 -23.65 13.86 -0.41
C LEU A 274 -22.48 14.47 -1.20
N ILE A 275 -21.96 15.61 -0.74
CA ILE A 275 -20.88 16.38 -1.41
C ILE A 275 -19.63 16.48 -0.53
N GLY A 276 -19.48 15.57 0.42
CA GLY A 276 -18.36 15.53 1.37
C GLY A 276 -17.62 14.20 1.33
N HIS A 277 -16.45 14.17 1.97
CA HIS A 277 -15.51 13.03 1.95
C HIS A 277 -16.12 11.68 2.34
N GLY A 278 -17.15 11.66 3.19
CA GLY A 278 -17.84 10.41 3.54
C GLY A 278 -18.66 9.80 2.39
N ALA A 279 -19.24 10.62 1.49
CA ALA A 279 -19.83 10.10 0.25
C ALA A 279 -18.76 9.56 -0.68
N ALA A 280 -17.57 10.14 -0.57
CA ALA A 280 -16.47 10.05 -1.51
C ALA A 280 -15.47 8.92 -1.15
N SER A 281 -15.76 8.10 -0.15
CA SER A 281 -14.94 6.93 0.17
C SER A 281 -15.49 5.63 -0.45
N GLY A 282 -16.58 5.68 -1.22
CA GLY A 282 -17.31 4.50 -1.72
C GLY A 282 -18.05 3.69 -0.64
N GLU A 283 -17.81 3.97 0.64
CA GLU A 283 -18.31 3.20 1.77
C GLU A 283 -19.61 3.78 2.35
N ASN A 284 -20.68 3.00 2.32
CA ASN A 284 -21.98 3.38 2.92
C ASN A 284 -21.84 3.72 4.40
N ALA A 285 -20.93 3.05 5.11
CA ALA A 285 -20.67 3.31 6.52
C ALA A 285 -20.09 4.71 6.75
N ALA A 286 -19.15 5.15 5.92
CA ALA A 286 -18.52 6.46 6.01
C ALA A 286 -19.53 7.59 5.73
N LEU A 287 -20.37 7.45 4.69
CA LEU A 287 -21.43 8.40 4.38
C LEU A 287 -22.41 8.58 5.56
N VAL A 288 -22.86 7.47 6.14
CA VAL A 288 -23.78 7.51 7.29
C VAL A 288 -23.10 8.13 8.51
N LEU A 289 -21.82 7.81 8.75
CA LEU A 289 -21.05 8.40 9.84
C LEU A 289 -20.85 9.91 9.65
N ASP A 290 -20.58 10.38 8.44
CA ASP A 290 -20.46 11.80 8.13
C ASP A 290 -21.80 12.53 8.35
N TYR A 291 -22.92 11.99 7.86
CA TYR A 291 -24.24 12.55 8.11
C TYR A 291 -24.54 12.67 9.61
N LEU A 292 -24.27 11.60 10.37
CA LEU A 292 -24.47 11.59 11.82
C LEU A 292 -23.53 12.58 12.52
N HIS A 293 -22.27 12.68 12.08
CA HIS A 293 -21.30 13.63 12.62
C HIS A 293 -21.77 15.08 12.39
N ASN A 294 -22.14 15.44 11.17
CA ASN A 294 -22.61 16.78 10.80
C ASN A 294 -23.92 17.15 11.51
N LEU A 295 -24.89 16.22 11.57
CA LEU A 295 -26.15 16.41 12.29
C LEU A 295 -25.90 16.73 13.77
N VAL A 296 -25.07 15.93 14.44
CA VAL A 296 -24.84 16.07 15.88
C VAL A 296 -23.95 17.26 16.20
N ALA A 297 -22.93 17.55 15.38
CA ALA A 297 -22.13 18.77 15.49
C ALA A 297 -23.00 20.02 15.29
N GLY A 298 -23.94 19.99 14.34
CA GLY A 298 -24.91 21.05 14.10
C GLY A 298 -25.84 21.27 15.31
N ILE A 299 -26.32 20.19 15.93
CA ILE A 299 -27.12 20.26 17.17
C ILE A 299 -26.30 20.89 18.31
N TRP A 300 -25.03 20.52 18.45
CA TRP A 300 -24.13 21.06 19.46
C TRP A 300 -23.89 22.57 19.26
N ILE A 301 -23.25 22.95 18.15
CA ILE A 301 -22.83 24.34 17.92
C ILE A 301 -24.06 25.23 17.76
N GLY A 302 -25.05 24.81 16.97
CA GLY A 302 -26.28 25.54 16.77
C GLY A 302 -27.11 25.65 18.05
N GLY A 303 -27.05 24.65 18.93
CA GLY A 303 -27.64 24.72 20.27
C GLY A 303 -27.03 25.82 21.13
N ILE A 304 -25.70 26.00 21.08
CA ILE A 304 -25.01 27.10 21.77
C ILE A 304 -25.48 28.45 21.20
N MET A 305 -25.56 28.57 19.88
CA MET A 305 -26.06 29.78 19.21
C MET A 305 -27.49 30.12 19.65
N TYR A 306 -28.38 29.11 19.68
CA TYR A 306 -29.74 29.27 20.20
C TYR A 306 -29.75 29.75 21.66
N PHE A 307 -28.92 29.15 22.51
CA PHE A 307 -28.85 29.52 23.92
C PHE A 307 -28.40 30.98 24.10
N VAL A 308 -27.38 31.40 23.35
CA VAL A 308 -26.76 32.73 23.47
C VAL A 308 -27.60 33.84 22.85
N PHE A 309 -28.17 33.61 21.68
CA PHE A 309 -28.80 34.65 20.87
C PHE A 309 -30.32 34.65 20.94
N ILE A 310 -30.94 33.55 21.39
CA ILE A 310 -32.40 33.45 21.54
C ILE A 310 -32.78 33.35 23.02
N LEU A 311 -32.31 32.33 23.75
CA LEU A 311 -32.77 32.09 25.13
C LEU A 311 -32.29 33.16 26.13
N LEU A 312 -30.99 33.48 26.17
CA LEU A 312 -30.48 34.48 27.12
C LEU A 312 -31.10 35.87 26.89
N PRO A 313 -31.22 36.39 25.66
CA PRO A 313 -31.94 37.64 25.40
C PRO A 313 -33.41 37.55 25.80
N THR A 314 -34.05 36.41 25.59
CA THR A 314 -35.44 36.18 26.05
C THR A 314 -35.55 36.31 27.57
N PHE A 315 -34.62 35.75 28.34
CA PHE A 315 -34.64 35.89 29.80
C PHE A 315 -34.23 37.27 30.29
N SER A 316 -33.53 38.06 29.49
CA SER A 316 -33.23 39.45 29.87
C SER A 316 -34.49 40.33 29.98
N GLN A 317 -35.61 39.89 29.44
CA GLN A 317 -36.92 40.55 29.58
C GLN A 317 -37.63 40.24 30.91
N LEU A 318 -37.15 39.25 31.67
CA LEU A 318 -37.68 38.88 32.98
C LEU A 318 -37.19 39.82 34.07
N LYS A 319 -37.97 39.96 35.14
CA LYS A 319 -37.53 40.57 36.40
C LYS A 319 -36.26 39.88 36.92
N GLU A 320 -35.36 40.64 37.55
CA GLU A 320 -34.01 40.19 37.96
C GLU A 320 -34.00 38.82 38.65
N LYS A 321 -34.93 38.59 39.59
CA LYS A 321 -35.09 37.32 40.32
C LYS A 321 -35.47 36.14 39.42
N ASN A 322 -36.39 36.36 38.48
CA ASN A 322 -36.86 35.33 37.54
C ASN A 322 -35.83 35.05 36.45
N LYS A 323 -35.12 36.09 35.98
CA LYS A 323 -34.01 35.99 35.02
C LYS A 323 -32.92 35.05 35.51
N GLU A 324 -32.44 35.26 36.74
CA GLU A 324 -31.37 34.44 37.32
C GLU A 324 -31.83 33.01 37.60
N LYS A 325 -33.05 32.81 38.11
CA LYS A 325 -33.65 31.48 38.32
C LYS A 325 -33.80 30.69 37.02
N MET A 326 -34.37 31.32 35.99
CA MET A 326 -34.58 30.65 34.70
C MET A 326 -33.26 30.28 34.03
N SER A 327 -32.27 31.18 34.12
CA SER A 327 -30.92 30.93 33.60
C SER A 327 -30.24 29.74 34.29
N LEU A 328 -30.44 29.59 35.61
CA LEU A 328 -29.86 28.50 36.39
C LEU A 328 -30.50 27.13 36.08
N VAL A 329 -31.82 27.05 35.98
CA VAL A 329 -32.56 25.78 35.72
C VAL A 329 -32.29 25.21 34.33
N LEU A 330 -31.87 26.06 33.39
CA LEU A 330 -31.62 25.68 32.01
C LEU A 330 -30.24 25.08 31.77
N ILE A 331 -29.25 25.41 32.61
CA ILE A 331 -27.88 24.89 32.48
C ILE A 331 -27.85 23.36 32.35
N PRO A 332 -28.43 22.57 33.29
CA PRO A 332 -28.33 21.11 33.18
C PRO A 332 -29.17 20.53 32.04
N ARG A 333 -30.23 21.22 31.60
CA ARG A 333 -31.05 20.76 30.46
C ARG A 333 -30.31 20.92 29.15
N PHE A 334 -29.63 22.06 28.98
CA PHE A 334 -28.76 22.32 27.85
C PHE A 334 -27.55 21.39 27.85
N SER A 335 -26.93 21.21 29.03
CA SER A 335 -25.76 20.33 29.20
C SER A 335 -26.06 18.88 28.83
N ILE A 336 -27.25 18.34 29.17
CA ILE A 336 -27.64 16.98 28.78
C ILE A 336 -27.63 16.79 27.26
N ALA A 337 -28.27 17.70 26.52
CA ALA A 337 -28.31 17.61 25.06
C ALA A 337 -26.91 17.73 24.45
N PHE A 338 -26.09 18.62 25.00
CA PHE A 338 -24.70 18.82 24.62
C PHE A 338 -23.82 17.59 24.88
N ILE A 339 -23.92 16.96 26.05
CA ILE A 339 -23.10 15.79 26.41
C ILE A 339 -23.43 14.59 25.52
N ILE A 340 -24.72 14.38 25.21
CA ILE A 340 -25.12 13.35 24.23
C ILE A 340 -24.46 13.65 22.88
N ALA A 341 -24.51 14.91 22.44
CA ALA A 341 -23.92 15.29 21.16
C ALA A 341 -22.41 15.05 21.11
N ILE A 342 -21.67 15.45 22.15
CA ILE A 342 -20.23 15.19 22.26
C ILE A 342 -19.94 13.68 22.24
N GLY A 343 -20.69 12.88 22.99
CA GLY A 343 -20.46 11.43 23.06
C GLY A 343 -20.55 10.77 21.69
N VAL A 344 -21.52 11.18 20.87
CA VAL A 344 -21.62 10.68 19.49
C VAL A 344 -20.48 11.23 18.62
N VAL A 345 -20.13 12.52 18.71
CA VAL A 345 -19.05 13.14 17.93
C VAL A 345 -17.67 12.51 18.22
N ILE A 346 -17.40 12.12 19.47
CA ILE A 346 -16.15 11.43 19.86
C ILE A 346 -16.06 10.04 19.23
N ILE A 347 -17.20 9.40 18.92
CA ILE A 347 -17.23 8.11 18.23
C ILE A 347 -17.15 8.35 16.72
N THR A 348 -18.06 9.15 16.16
CA THR A 348 -18.19 9.27 14.71
C THR A 348 -17.00 9.96 14.06
N GLY A 349 -16.34 10.91 14.72
CA GLY A 349 -15.17 11.62 14.14
C GLY A 349 -13.98 10.70 13.87
N PRO A 350 -13.41 10.04 14.90
CA PRO A 350 -12.28 9.12 14.71
C PRO A 350 -12.61 7.90 13.86
N THR A 351 -13.84 7.37 13.95
CA THR A 351 -14.27 6.25 13.10
C THR A 351 -14.42 6.67 11.63
N LEU A 352 -14.95 7.87 11.36
CA LEU A 352 -14.98 8.41 10.00
C LEU A 352 -13.56 8.59 9.46
N LEU A 353 -12.64 9.14 10.25
CA LEU A 353 -11.25 9.30 9.82
C LEU A 353 -10.61 7.95 9.49
N TRP A 354 -10.87 6.89 10.26
CA TRP A 354 -10.36 5.54 9.96
C TRP A 354 -10.79 4.99 8.59
N PHE A 355 -12.01 5.31 8.13
CA PHE A 355 -12.48 4.93 6.79
C PHE A 355 -11.87 5.78 5.68
N LEU A 356 -11.41 6.99 6.00
CA LEU A 356 -10.85 7.93 5.03
C LEU A 356 -9.32 7.81 4.92
N GLU A 357 -8.64 7.61 6.04
CA GLU A 357 -7.19 7.45 6.13
C GLU A 357 -6.81 6.74 7.45
N SER A 358 -5.90 5.78 7.37
CA SER A 358 -5.46 5.00 8.54
C SER A 358 -3.95 5.05 8.80
N ASP A 359 -3.14 5.56 7.86
CA ASP A 359 -1.71 5.81 8.07
C ASP A 359 -1.52 7.07 8.93
N VAL A 360 -0.96 6.90 10.13
CA VAL A 360 -0.75 8.00 11.08
C VAL A 360 0.30 8.98 10.56
N GLY A 361 1.35 8.52 9.88
CA GLY A 361 2.39 9.36 9.29
C GLY A 361 1.79 10.30 8.24
N VAL A 362 1.06 9.73 7.28
CA VAL A 362 0.37 10.48 6.21
C VAL A 362 -0.64 11.47 6.79
N ILE A 363 -1.42 11.08 7.81
CA ILE A 363 -2.30 12.01 8.51
C ILE A 363 -1.50 13.16 9.13
N THR A 364 -0.42 12.89 9.86
CA THR A 364 0.30 13.95 10.59
C THR A 364 1.05 14.93 9.69
N GLU A 365 1.49 14.48 8.52
CA GLU A 365 2.27 15.28 7.57
C GLU A 365 1.37 16.11 6.64
N SER A 366 0.17 15.61 6.31
CA SER A 366 -0.79 16.30 5.43
C SER A 366 -1.36 17.60 6.03
N VAL A 367 -1.70 18.55 5.15
CA VAL A 367 -2.44 19.78 5.48
C VAL A 367 -3.83 19.42 6.02
N TYR A 368 -4.49 18.43 5.42
CA TYR A 368 -5.76 17.90 5.91
C TYR A 368 -5.68 17.45 7.38
N GLY A 369 -4.67 16.67 7.76
CA GLY A 369 -4.51 16.25 9.15
C GLY A 369 -4.13 17.38 10.11
N GLN A 370 -3.36 18.38 9.67
CA GLN A 370 -3.13 19.60 10.44
C GLN A 370 -4.43 20.36 10.76
N LEU A 371 -5.35 20.44 9.80
CA LEU A 371 -6.68 21.03 9.99
C LEU A 371 -7.55 20.20 10.96
N ILE A 372 -7.43 18.86 10.94
CA ILE A 372 -8.09 17.99 11.93
C ILE A 372 -7.55 18.26 13.33
N ILE A 373 -6.23 18.35 13.50
CA ILE A 373 -5.61 18.68 14.79
C ILE A 373 -6.11 20.03 15.31
N LEU A 374 -6.19 21.04 14.44
CA LEU A 374 -6.76 22.36 14.78
C LEU A 374 -8.24 22.26 15.18
N LYS A 375 -9.05 21.48 14.44
CA LYS A 375 -10.47 21.22 14.75
C LYS A 375 -10.62 20.60 16.15
N ILE A 376 -9.81 19.58 16.45
CA ILE A 376 -9.82 18.89 17.75
C ILE A 376 -9.36 19.83 18.88
N ALA A 377 -8.35 20.67 18.65
CA ALA A 377 -7.88 21.63 19.64
C ALA A 377 -8.96 22.65 20.01
N ILE A 378 -9.61 23.26 19.01
CA ILE A 378 -10.71 24.22 19.24
C ILE A 378 -11.89 23.54 19.94
N ALA A 379 -12.28 22.34 19.49
CA ALA A 379 -13.36 21.57 20.10
C ALA A 379 -13.05 21.24 21.58
N SER A 380 -11.81 20.86 21.88
CA SER A 380 -11.37 20.55 23.24
C SER A 380 -11.43 21.76 24.17
N ILE A 381 -11.08 22.95 23.67
CA ILE A 381 -11.23 24.22 24.42
C ILE A 381 -12.70 24.48 24.74
N MET A 382 -13.60 24.31 23.76
CA MET A 382 -15.05 24.48 23.97
C MET A 382 -15.61 23.49 25.00
N VAL A 383 -15.20 22.22 24.94
CA VAL A 383 -15.61 21.20 25.93
C VAL A 383 -15.07 21.54 27.32
N GLY A 384 -13.82 21.98 27.43
CA GLY A 384 -13.20 22.42 28.68
C GLY A 384 -13.93 23.62 29.31
N LEU A 385 -14.30 24.62 28.50
CA LEU A 385 -15.10 25.76 28.94
C LEU A 385 -16.48 25.29 29.44
N GLY A 386 -17.17 24.42 28.69
CA GLY A 386 -18.43 23.82 29.11
C GLY A 386 -18.35 23.11 30.47
N GLY A 387 -17.32 22.29 30.66
CA GLY A 387 -17.03 21.62 31.94
C GLY A 387 -16.79 22.62 33.08
N PHE A 388 -16.03 23.68 32.84
CA PHE A 388 -15.79 24.75 33.82
C PHE A 388 -17.10 25.42 34.28
N PHE A 389 -18.06 25.67 33.38
CA PHE A 389 -19.37 26.21 33.76
C PHE A 389 -20.15 25.26 34.64
N GLN A 390 -20.17 23.99 34.28
CA GLN A 390 -20.94 22.99 35.00
C GLN A 390 -20.37 22.72 36.40
N PHE A 391 -19.06 22.69 36.57
CA PHE A 391 -18.45 22.39 37.88
C PHE A 391 -18.28 23.61 38.77
N ARG A 392 -17.92 24.78 38.22
CA ARG A 392 -17.57 25.96 39.01
C ARG A 392 -18.72 26.95 39.09
N VAL A 393 -19.28 27.34 37.94
CA VAL A 393 -20.28 28.43 37.89
C VAL A 393 -21.62 27.97 38.42
N GLN A 394 -22.11 26.80 38.00
CA GLN A 394 -23.37 26.24 38.48
C GLN A 394 -23.30 25.96 39.99
N LYS A 395 -22.24 25.31 40.49
CA LYS A 395 -22.09 24.99 41.93
C LYS A 395 -22.00 26.25 42.80
N THR A 396 -21.28 27.28 42.34
CA THR A 396 -21.20 28.57 43.05
C THR A 396 -22.55 29.28 43.08
N ALA A 397 -23.29 29.22 41.97
CA ALA A 397 -24.62 29.81 41.87
C ALA A 397 -25.63 29.14 42.79
N GLU A 398 -25.60 27.80 42.86
CA GLU A 398 -26.43 27.02 43.78
C GLU A 398 -26.13 27.38 45.24
N LYS A 399 -24.86 27.48 45.63
CA LYS A 399 -24.48 27.88 46.99
C LYS A 399 -24.98 29.29 47.34
N ASN A 400 -24.92 30.20 46.37
CA ASN A 400 -25.34 31.59 46.57
C ASN A 400 -26.86 31.79 46.43
N TYR A 401 -27.62 30.76 46.04
CA TYR A 401 -29.07 30.82 45.88
C TYR A 401 -29.77 31.26 47.18
N SER A 402 -29.37 30.68 48.32
CA SER A 402 -29.92 31.03 49.64
C SER A 402 -29.57 32.44 50.12
N SER A 403 -28.55 33.08 49.53
CA SER A 403 -28.08 34.42 49.89
C SER A 403 -28.67 35.55 49.02
N GLY A 404 -29.49 35.23 48.02
CA GLY A 404 -30.12 36.19 47.10
C GLY A 404 -29.18 36.87 46.09
N LYS A 405 -27.85 36.68 46.19
CA LYS A 405 -26.84 37.23 45.27
C LYS A 405 -26.50 36.27 44.14
N ILE A 406 -27.43 36.06 43.21
CA ILE A 406 -27.23 35.18 42.04
C ILE A 406 -26.79 36.04 40.85
N LEU A 407 -25.55 35.85 40.37
CA LEU A 407 -24.99 36.52 39.18
C LEU A 407 -24.61 35.48 38.11
N VAL A 408 -25.58 34.68 37.69
CA VAL A 408 -25.41 33.54 36.78
C VAL A 408 -25.58 34.00 35.34
N HIS A 409 -26.63 34.77 35.07
CA HIS A 409 -27.00 35.17 33.72
C HIS A 409 -25.85 35.89 33.01
N LYS A 410 -25.22 36.88 33.68
CA LYS A 410 -24.11 37.66 33.11
C LYS A 410 -22.86 36.82 32.87
N LYS A 411 -22.52 35.90 33.80
CA LYS A 411 -21.34 35.03 33.68
C LYS A 411 -21.50 34.04 32.53
N ILE A 412 -22.66 33.40 32.42
CA ILE A 412 -22.99 32.48 31.33
C ILE A 412 -23.00 33.20 29.99
N LYS A 413 -23.66 34.36 29.90
CA LYS A 413 -23.72 35.15 28.66
C LYS A 413 -22.35 35.53 28.13
N ARG A 414 -21.40 35.90 29.01
CA ARG A 414 -20.04 36.28 28.56
C ARG A 414 -19.29 35.09 27.99
N SER A 415 -19.39 33.92 28.63
CA SER A 415 -18.59 32.78 28.20
C SER A 415 -19.19 32.00 27.05
N LEU A 416 -20.50 31.78 27.03
CA LEU A 416 -21.12 31.11 25.90
C LEU A 416 -21.00 31.93 24.61
N LYS A 417 -20.77 33.25 24.70
CA LYS A 417 -20.37 34.06 23.53
C LYS A 417 -18.98 33.68 23.01
N VAL A 418 -18.05 33.33 23.89
CA VAL A 418 -16.74 32.80 23.50
C VAL A 418 -16.93 31.43 22.85
N ASP A 419 -17.72 30.53 23.45
CA ASP A 419 -18.03 29.23 22.84
C ASP A 419 -18.74 29.37 21.49
N ALA A 420 -19.66 30.33 21.34
CA ALA A 420 -20.31 30.64 20.08
C ALA A 420 -19.32 31.14 19.02
N ALA A 421 -18.38 32.02 19.39
CA ALA A 421 -17.34 32.50 18.49
C ALA A 421 -16.38 31.38 18.08
N LEU A 422 -15.95 30.55 19.03
CA LEU A 422 -15.13 29.36 18.76
C LEU A 422 -15.86 28.37 17.85
N GLY A 423 -17.16 28.16 18.04
CA GLY A 423 -17.98 27.33 17.16
C GLY A 423 -18.07 27.88 15.73
N ILE A 424 -18.16 29.19 15.55
CA ILE A 424 -18.13 29.85 14.24
C ILE A 424 -16.74 29.71 13.58
N ILE A 425 -15.65 29.84 14.34
CA ILE A 425 -14.28 29.61 13.86
C ILE A 425 -14.08 28.14 13.47
N LEU A 426 -14.56 27.22 14.31
CA LEU A 426 -14.52 25.78 14.07
C LEU A 426 -15.21 25.40 12.75
N LEU A 427 -16.37 26.00 12.46
CA LEU A 427 -17.06 25.80 11.18
C LEU A 427 -16.26 26.35 9.98
N GLY A 428 -15.36 27.33 10.20
CA GLY A 428 -14.44 27.81 9.17
C GLY A 428 -13.37 26.78 8.86
N VAL A 429 -12.81 26.13 9.89
CA VAL A 429 -11.91 24.98 9.72
C VAL A 429 -12.62 23.82 9.02
N VAL A 430 -13.89 23.55 9.35
CA VAL A 430 -14.70 22.54 8.65
C VAL A 430 -14.95 22.91 7.18
N ALA A 431 -15.10 24.20 6.86
CA ALA A 431 -15.24 24.65 5.48
C ALA A 431 -13.96 24.43 4.66
N LEU A 432 -12.78 24.58 5.29
CA LEU A 432 -11.50 24.25 4.68
C LEU A 432 -11.35 22.72 4.51
N LEU A 433 -11.67 21.93 5.54
CA LEU A 433 -11.61 20.47 5.49
C LEU A 433 -12.51 19.84 4.43
N SER A 434 -13.74 20.35 4.27
CA SER A 434 -14.67 19.80 3.27
C SER A 434 -14.25 20.06 1.83
N ASN A 435 -13.30 20.97 1.62
CA ASN A 435 -12.71 21.30 0.33
C ASN A 435 -11.25 20.80 0.21
N GLY A 436 -10.66 20.32 1.30
CA GLY A 436 -9.27 19.90 1.32
C GLY A 436 -9.12 18.50 0.75
N THR A 437 -8.04 18.28 -0.01
CA THR A 437 -7.62 16.97 -0.48
C THR A 437 -7.42 15.99 0.68
N LEU A 438 -7.79 14.72 0.52
CA LEU A 438 -7.55 13.71 1.54
C LEU A 438 -6.04 13.42 1.68
N PRO A 439 -5.55 12.99 2.86
CA PRO A 439 -4.12 12.81 3.12
C PRO A 439 -3.39 11.93 2.10
N GLY A 440 -3.94 10.76 1.74
CA GLY A 440 -3.36 9.88 0.71
C GLY A 440 -3.29 10.48 -0.69
N GLY A 441 -4.06 11.53 -0.99
CA GLY A 441 -3.96 12.30 -2.23
C GLY A 441 -3.00 13.49 -2.16
N GLU A 442 -2.63 13.94 -0.95
CA GLU A 442 -1.60 14.97 -0.75
C GLU A 442 -0.18 14.37 -0.78
N ILE A 443 -0.05 13.14 -0.30
CA ILE A 443 1.20 12.41 -0.16
C ILE A 443 1.00 11.09 -0.90
N GLN A 444 1.30 11.06 -2.20
CA GLN A 444 1.46 9.79 -2.92
C GLN A 444 2.65 9.05 -2.30
N LYS A 445 2.38 8.18 -1.32
CA LYS A 445 3.28 7.09 -1.04
C LYS A 445 3.03 6.03 -2.10
N VAL A 446 3.92 5.95 -3.08
CA VAL A 446 4.08 4.71 -3.83
C VAL A 446 4.50 3.67 -2.80
N ASP A 447 3.58 2.78 -2.43
CA ASP A 447 3.81 1.66 -1.52
C ASP A 447 4.71 0.64 -2.25
N ALA A 448 5.98 0.99 -2.42
CA ALA A 448 7.01 0.03 -2.69
C ALA A 448 7.28 -0.69 -1.37
N GLN A 449 7.03 -2.00 -1.31
CA GLN A 449 7.62 -2.86 -0.28
C GLN A 449 9.08 -2.44 -0.08
N GLU A 450 9.43 -2.02 1.13
CA GLU A 450 10.80 -1.62 1.49
C GLU A 450 11.73 -2.84 1.44
N SER A 451 12.13 -3.21 0.22
CA SER A 451 13.33 -3.99 -0.04
C SER A 451 14.49 -3.00 -0.11
N PHE A 452 15.62 -3.29 0.52
CA PHE A 452 16.82 -2.47 0.34
C PHE A 452 17.31 -2.66 -1.10
N PHE A 453 16.85 -1.82 -2.02
CA PHE A 453 17.25 -1.86 -3.43
C PHE A 453 18.60 -1.18 -3.62
N GLY A 454 19.70 -1.85 -3.29
CA GLY A 454 21.03 -1.45 -3.78
C GLY A 454 22.22 -2.08 -3.09
N PHE A 455 23.41 -1.73 -3.58
CA PHE A 455 24.69 -2.31 -3.18
C PHE A 455 25.33 -1.46 -2.10
N LYS A 456 25.76 -2.08 -1.00
CA LYS A 456 26.49 -1.40 0.06
C LYS A 456 27.73 -2.20 0.44
N THR A 457 28.88 -1.56 0.44
CA THR A 457 30.12 -2.17 0.91
C THR A 457 30.96 -1.18 1.72
N THR A 458 31.89 -1.72 2.50
CA THR A 458 32.93 -0.94 3.17
C THR A 458 34.28 -1.49 2.76
N GLU A 459 35.04 -0.67 2.05
CA GLU A 459 36.36 -1.01 1.58
C GLU A 459 37.45 -0.24 2.31
N TYR A 460 38.65 -0.82 2.33
CA TYR A 460 39.80 -0.27 3.03
C TYR A 460 41.00 -0.19 2.08
N SER A 461 41.71 0.94 2.14
CA SER A 461 43.08 1.12 1.64
C SER A 461 44.08 1.07 2.81
N GLU A 462 45.32 1.53 2.60
CA GLU A 462 46.33 1.53 3.66
C GLU A 462 45.97 2.46 4.81
N ASN A 463 45.38 3.63 4.53
CA ASN A 463 45.06 4.63 5.57
C ASN A 463 43.65 5.21 5.49
N ALA A 464 42.81 4.75 4.57
CA ALA A 464 41.45 5.24 4.39
C ALA A 464 40.41 4.12 4.37
N LYS A 465 39.22 4.47 4.85
CA LYS A 465 37.99 3.68 4.82
C LYS A 465 37.00 4.34 3.87
N PHE A 466 36.47 3.55 2.94
CA PHE A 466 35.48 3.95 1.95
C PHE A 466 34.17 3.21 2.24
N GLU A 467 33.15 3.92 2.70
CA GLU A 467 31.79 3.38 2.76
C GLU A 467 31.07 3.77 1.47
N ILE A 468 30.58 2.77 0.74
CA ILE A 468 30.05 2.93 -0.61
C ILE A 468 28.65 2.37 -0.64
N GLU A 469 27.74 3.12 -1.23
CA GLU A 469 26.35 2.74 -1.42
C GLU A 469 25.96 3.10 -2.85
N ILE A 470 25.40 2.15 -3.61
CA ILE A 470 24.91 2.36 -4.97
C ILE A 470 23.43 1.97 -4.98
N LEU A 471 22.56 2.92 -5.28
CA LEU A 471 21.12 2.71 -5.35
C LEU A 471 20.66 3.04 -6.79
N PRO A 472 19.95 2.14 -7.50
CA PRO A 472 19.47 0.84 -7.04
C PRO A 472 20.40 -0.36 -7.24
N PHE A 473 21.62 -0.14 -7.74
CA PHE A 473 22.57 -1.17 -8.20
C PHE A 473 21.97 -2.13 -9.23
N ALA A 474 21.49 -1.56 -10.33
CA ALA A 474 20.99 -2.31 -11.48
C ALA A 474 21.49 -1.69 -12.79
N THR A 475 21.20 -2.33 -13.91
CA THR A 475 21.39 -1.70 -15.22
C THR A 475 20.54 -0.44 -15.35
N GLY A 476 21.05 0.55 -16.07
CA GLY A 476 20.48 1.90 -16.13
C GLY A 476 21.18 2.88 -15.19
N GLN A 477 20.46 3.94 -14.80
CA GLN A 477 20.99 5.01 -13.96
C GLN A 477 21.01 4.60 -12.48
N ASN A 478 22.09 4.95 -11.79
CA ASN A 478 22.31 4.65 -10.39
C ASN A 478 22.93 5.88 -9.71
N THR A 479 22.54 6.10 -8.47
CA THR A 479 23.17 7.05 -7.58
C THR A 479 24.21 6.32 -6.74
N ILE A 480 25.45 6.80 -6.76
CA ILE A 480 26.50 6.35 -5.83
C ILE A 480 26.66 7.37 -4.71
N ILE A 481 26.73 6.88 -3.48
CA ILE A 481 27.11 7.63 -2.29
C ILE A 481 28.42 7.05 -1.78
N VAL A 482 29.41 7.91 -1.56
CA VAL A 482 30.72 7.51 -1.02
C VAL A 482 31.08 8.38 0.17
N LYS A 483 31.46 7.74 1.26
CA LYS A 483 31.98 8.40 2.46
C LYS A 483 33.41 7.97 2.70
N VAL A 484 34.30 8.95 2.86
CA VAL A 484 35.73 8.72 3.06
C VAL A 484 36.13 9.14 4.46
N SER A 485 36.73 8.23 5.22
CA SER A 485 37.20 8.48 6.58
C SER A 485 38.50 7.74 6.89
N ASP A 486 39.11 8.03 8.03
CA ASP A 486 40.11 7.15 8.63
C ASP A 486 39.45 5.94 9.32
N PHE A 487 40.25 5.02 9.86
CA PHE A 487 39.73 3.83 10.55
C PHE A 487 39.00 4.12 11.87
N GLU A 488 39.10 5.34 12.41
CA GLU A 488 38.35 5.81 13.59
C GLU A 488 37.06 6.58 13.20
N ASN A 489 36.67 6.54 11.93
CA ASN A 489 35.56 7.28 11.32
C ASN A 489 35.69 8.82 11.43
N LYS A 490 36.91 9.35 11.47
CA LYS A 490 37.17 10.79 11.41
C LYS A 490 37.51 11.23 9.98
N PRO A 491 37.30 12.51 9.63
CA PRO A 491 37.75 13.05 8.35
C PRO A 491 39.27 12.95 8.21
N LEU A 492 39.74 12.62 7.01
CA LEU A 492 41.16 12.75 6.66
C LEU A 492 41.58 14.22 6.71
N TYR A 493 42.64 14.54 7.46
CA TYR A 493 43.01 15.93 7.78
C TYR A 493 43.53 16.76 6.60
N ASP A 494 44.10 16.11 5.59
CA ASP A 494 44.74 16.72 4.40
C ASP A 494 43.99 16.40 3.11
N TYR A 495 42.72 16.02 3.24
CA TYR A 495 41.86 15.63 2.13
C TYR A 495 41.55 16.79 1.18
N ALA A 496 41.61 16.52 -0.14
CA ALA A 496 41.30 17.49 -1.19
C ALA A 496 39.98 17.21 -1.90
N GLN A 497 39.85 16.04 -2.53
CA GLN A 497 38.70 15.69 -3.38
C GLN A 497 38.58 14.18 -3.60
N LEU A 498 37.39 13.73 -4.01
CA LEU A 498 37.09 12.34 -4.36
C LEU A 498 37.01 12.20 -5.88
N LYS A 499 37.60 11.14 -6.42
CA LYS A 499 37.34 10.69 -7.78
C LYS A 499 36.79 9.28 -7.76
N VAL A 500 35.71 9.08 -8.50
CA VAL A 500 35.13 7.76 -8.75
C VAL A 500 35.17 7.53 -10.25
N LYS A 501 35.69 6.38 -10.68
CA LYS A 501 35.68 5.96 -12.09
C LYS A 501 34.99 4.61 -12.22
N ILE A 502 34.22 4.44 -13.28
CA ILE A 502 33.64 3.14 -13.66
C ILE A 502 34.20 2.69 -15.00
N SER A 503 34.47 1.40 -15.16
CA SER A 503 34.98 0.85 -16.40
C SER A 503 34.45 -0.56 -16.64
N ASN A 504 34.62 -1.07 -17.86
CA ASN A 504 34.33 -2.46 -18.18
C ASN A 504 35.47 -3.02 -19.04
N PRO A 505 36.48 -3.65 -18.42
CA PRO A 505 37.64 -4.18 -19.15
C PRO A 505 37.27 -5.25 -20.18
N SER A 506 36.29 -6.11 -19.88
CA SER A 506 35.89 -7.23 -20.76
C SER A 506 35.23 -6.75 -22.06
N LYS A 507 34.56 -5.59 -22.02
CA LYS A 507 33.96 -4.91 -23.19
C LYS A 507 34.82 -3.78 -23.75
N ASN A 508 36.07 -3.62 -23.30
CA ASN A 508 37.00 -2.54 -23.67
C ASN A 508 36.45 -1.12 -23.42
N ILE A 509 35.63 -0.93 -22.38
CA ILE A 509 35.13 0.39 -21.98
C ILE A 509 36.18 1.03 -21.08
N SER A 510 36.75 2.15 -21.54
CA SER A 510 37.74 2.92 -20.78
C SER A 510 37.11 3.53 -19.52
N PRO A 511 37.90 3.79 -18.45
CA PRO A 511 37.39 4.40 -17.23
C PRO A 511 36.69 5.74 -17.47
N ILE A 512 35.43 5.82 -17.06
CA ILE A 512 34.57 6.99 -17.13
C ILE A 512 34.55 7.63 -15.74
N LEU A 513 34.93 8.91 -15.65
CA LEU A 513 34.88 9.66 -14.40
C LEU A 513 33.42 10.02 -14.05
N VAL A 514 33.00 9.67 -12.84
CA VAL A 514 31.69 10.02 -12.28
C VAL A 514 31.80 11.39 -11.60
N PRO A 515 31.00 12.40 -12.01
CA PRO A 515 30.92 13.67 -11.30
C PRO A 515 30.37 13.46 -9.88
N MET A 516 31.11 13.94 -8.87
CA MET A 516 30.72 13.80 -7.46
C MET A 516 30.46 15.17 -6.84
N GLU A 517 29.35 15.30 -6.13
CA GLU A 517 28.93 16.48 -5.37
C GLU A 517 28.93 16.20 -3.86
N ILE A 518 29.16 17.22 -3.04
CA ILE A 518 29.16 17.08 -1.57
C ILE A 518 27.73 17.25 -1.07
N ILE A 519 27.22 16.24 -0.36
CA ILE A 519 25.84 16.25 0.19
C ILE A 519 25.79 16.54 1.69
N LYS A 520 26.84 16.19 2.43
CA LYS A 520 26.99 16.59 3.85
C LYS A 520 28.42 16.96 4.16
N GLU A 521 28.57 18.14 4.76
CA GLU A 521 29.84 18.65 5.26
C GLU A 521 29.65 19.14 6.70
N ASP A 522 30.29 18.47 7.66
CA ASP A 522 30.32 18.87 9.06
C ASP A 522 31.76 18.75 9.57
N LYS A 523 32.23 19.73 10.36
CA LYS A 523 33.62 19.84 10.79
C LYS A 523 34.12 18.64 11.60
N ASN A 524 33.21 17.86 12.18
CA ASN A 524 33.54 16.70 13.00
C ASN A 524 33.16 15.36 12.35
N ASN A 525 32.53 15.35 11.17
CA ASN A 525 32.06 14.13 10.51
C ASN A 525 32.67 13.98 9.11
N PRO A 526 32.93 12.75 8.64
CA PRO A 526 33.45 12.51 7.30
C PRO A 526 32.52 13.06 6.21
N ILE A 527 33.12 13.60 5.15
CA ILE A 527 32.38 14.19 4.03
C ILE A 527 31.68 13.06 3.25
N GLU A 528 30.40 13.27 2.94
CA GLU A 528 29.60 12.37 2.10
C GLU A 528 29.47 12.96 0.70
N TYR A 529 29.84 12.16 -0.30
CA TYR A 529 29.76 12.49 -1.72
C TYR A 529 28.62 11.72 -2.37
N GLN A 530 27.95 12.36 -3.32
CA GLN A 530 26.95 11.73 -4.19
C GLN A 530 27.32 11.96 -5.65
N GLY A 531 27.15 10.94 -6.49
CA GLY A 531 27.31 11.06 -7.94
C GLY A 531 26.31 10.20 -8.68
N GLU A 532 26.10 10.54 -9.95
CA GLU A 532 25.21 9.79 -10.85
C GLU A 532 26.06 8.99 -11.83
N LEU A 533 25.86 7.67 -11.86
CA LEU A 533 26.56 6.77 -12.77
C LEU A 533 25.57 5.87 -13.51
N THR A 534 25.94 5.43 -14.71
CA THR A 534 25.07 4.59 -15.55
C THR A 534 25.78 3.30 -15.89
N PHE A 535 25.16 2.17 -15.56
CA PHE A 535 25.56 0.87 -16.06
C PHE A 535 24.77 0.57 -17.33
N GLY A 536 25.40 0.74 -18.50
CA GLY A 536 24.69 0.63 -19.78
C GLY A 536 24.20 -0.77 -20.14
N PHE A 537 24.63 -1.80 -19.42
CA PHE A 537 24.26 -3.20 -19.62
C PHE A 537 24.69 -4.03 -18.41
N SER A 538 24.11 -5.23 -18.30
CA SER A 538 24.40 -6.19 -17.25
C SER A 538 25.71 -6.94 -17.49
N GLY A 539 26.41 -7.28 -16.42
CA GLY A 539 27.69 -7.99 -16.43
C GLY A 539 28.71 -7.40 -15.45
N ASP A 540 29.96 -7.80 -15.61
CA ASP A 540 31.06 -7.37 -14.75
C ASP A 540 31.51 -5.95 -15.07
N TRP A 541 31.47 -5.08 -14.08
CA TRP A 541 31.99 -3.71 -14.09
C TRP A 541 33.11 -3.56 -13.05
N GLU A 542 34.00 -2.61 -13.26
CA GLU A 542 35.06 -2.28 -12.32
C GLU A 542 34.91 -0.82 -11.88
N MET A 543 34.98 -0.58 -10.57
CA MET A 543 34.92 0.75 -9.96
C MET A 543 36.24 1.07 -9.26
N GLU A 544 36.84 2.21 -9.59
CA GLU A 544 38.03 2.76 -8.95
C GLU A 544 37.63 3.99 -8.15
N ILE A 545 37.93 4.01 -6.85
CA ILE A 545 37.69 5.14 -5.96
C ILE A 545 39.04 5.66 -5.47
N GLU A 546 39.29 6.96 -5.65
CA GLU A 546 40.55 7.63 -5.30
C GLU A 546 40.25 8.85 -4.41
N ALA A 547 40.70 8.80 -3.16
CA ALA A 547 40.74 9.94 -2.26
C ALA A 547 42.05 10.71 -2.47
N GLN A 548 41.94 11.93 -3.00
CA GLN A 548 43.09 12.77 -3.26
C GLN A 548 43.48 13.56 -2.01
N ARG A 549 44.78 13.58 -1.71
CA ARG A 549 45.33 14.19 -0.51
C ARG A 549 46.36 15.25 -0.88
N THR A 550 46.46 16.30 -0.07
CA THR A 550 47.32 17.47 -0.34
C THR A 550 48.73 17.29 0.22
N GLU A 551 48.88 16.56 1.34
CA GLU A 551 50.16 16.39 2.04
C GLU A 551 50.69 14.94 1.97
N ASN A 552 49.81 13.96 1.79
CA ASN A 552 50.16 12.53 1.65
C ASN A 552 49.86 11.97 0.25
N ALA A 553 50.30 10.74 0.00
CA ALA A 553 49.92 10.00 -1.21
C ALA A 553 48.40 9.80 -1.26
N ASN A 554 47.85 9.78 -2.48
CA ASN A 554 46.43 9.47 -2.69
C ASN A 554 46.15 8.04 -2.24
N GLU A 555 44.93 7.81 -1.76
CA GLU A 555 44.46 6.50 -1.33
C GLU A 555 43.43 6.02 -2.34
N ASP A 556 43.64 4.83 -2.92
CA ASP A 556 42.75 4.28 -3.95
C ASP A 556 42.31 2.84 -3.65
N LYS A 557 41.18 2.46 -4.25
CA LYS A 557 40.64 1.10 -4.20
C LYS A 557 39.91 0.76 -5.49
N ILE A 558 40.16 -0.44 -6.00
CA ILE A 558 39.43 -1.05 -7.13
C ILE A 558 38.46 -2.12 -6.60
N ILE A 559 37.24 -2.11 -7.12
CA ILE A 559 36.13 -2.98 -6.72
C ILE A 559 35.49 -3.57 -7.98
N ASN A 560 35.30 -4.89 -7.99
CA ASN A 560 34.54 -5.57 -9.05
C ASN A 560 33.06 -5.60 -8.68
N LEU A 561 32.21 -5.21 -9.63
CA LEU A 561 30.76 -5.07 -9.47
C LEU A 561 30.07 -5.94 -10.51
N VAL A 562 29.26 -6.90 -10.09
CA VAL A 562 28.42 -7.68 -11.02
C VAL A 562 27.05 -7.01 -11.08
N VAL A 563 26.81 -6.25 -12.15
CA VAL A 563 25.56 -5.52 -12.33
C VAL A 563 24.58 -6.40 -13.09
N LYS A 564 23.36 -6.55 -12.59
CA LYS A 564 22.32 -7.36 -13.22
C LYS A 564 21.04 -6.56 -13.42
N PRO A 565 20.15 -6.95 -14.36
CA PRO A 565 18.85 -6.33 -14.45
C PRO A 565 18.01 -6.72 -13.25
N ARG A 566 17.09 -5.83 -12.83
CA ARG A 566 16.09 -6.21 -11.83
C ARG A 566 15.11 -7.21 -12.44
N LEU A 567 14.54 -8.09 -11.61
CA LEU A 567 13.56 -9.10 -12.07
C LEU A 567 12.36 -8.48 -12.79
N GLU A 568 11.85 -7.32 -12.34
CA GLU A 568 10.76 -6.58 -12.99
C GLU A 568 11.07 -6.14 -14.43
N ASN A 569 12.37 -6.03 -14.76
CA ASN A 569 12.86 -5.61 -16.07
C ASN A 569 13.33 -6.80 -16.92
N LEU A 570 13.14 -8.02 -16.42
CA LEU A 570 13.32 -9.23 -17.19
C LEU A 570 11.98 -9.65 -17.78
N GLN A 571 11.85 -9.48 -19.10
CA GLN A 571 10.75 -10.08 -19.83
C GLN A 571 11.04 -11.57 -20.01
N THR A 572 10.12 -12.40 -19.53
CA THR A 572 10.23 -13.85 -19.59
C THR A 572 9.24 -14.42 -20.59
N GLN A 573 9.72 -15.21 -21.53
CA GLN A 573 8.90 -15.97 -22.47
C GLN A 573 9.17 -17.46 -22.30
N ILE A 574 8.14 -18.24 -22.02
CA ILE A 574 8.24 -19.70 -21.97
C ILE A 574 8.01 -20.27 -23.37
N ILE A 575 8.96 -21.08 -23.83
CA ILE A 575 8.89 -21.81 -25.09
C ILE A 575 8.76 -23.29 -24.76
N GLU A 576 7.69 -23.92 -25.23
CA GLU A 576 7.38 -25.33 -24.94
C GLU A 576 7.60 -26.23 -26.16
N TYR A 577 8.23 -27.38 -25.94
CA TYR A 577 8.54 -28.41 -26.92
C TYR A 577 7.81 -29.70 -26.56
N GLN A 578 6.94 -30.16 -27.45
CA GLN A 578 6.14 -31.36 -27.25
C GLN A 578 6.97 -32.63 -27.48
N LEU A 579 6.97 -33.55 -26.52
CA LEU A 579 7.62 -34.86 -26.72
C LEU A 579 6.87 -35.67 -27.79
N PRO A 580 7.57 -36.41 -28.68
CA PRO A 580 6.95 -37.11 -29.82
C PRO A 580 6.02 -38.25 -29.43
N GLU A 581 6.25 -38.85 -28.26
CA GLU A 581 5.45 -39.95 -27.72
C GLU A 581 4.91 -39.57 -26.34
N VAL A 582 3.86 -40.26 -25.90
CA VAL A 582 3.33 -40.09 -24.53
C VAL A 582 4.42 -40.49 -23.53
N ALA A 583 4.87 -39.54 -22.73
CA ALA A 583 5.84 -39.70 -21.67
C ALA A 583 5.36 -38.98 -20.41
N LYS A 584 6.09 -39.15 -19.31
CA LYS A 584 5.94 -38.34 -18.10
C LYS A 584 7.31 -37.75 -17.74
N PRO A 585 7.84 -36.78 -18.50
CA PRO A 585 9.20 -36.29 -18.29
C PRO A 585 9.37 -35.78 -16.85
N LEU A 586 10.45 -36.18 -16.19
CA LEU A 586 10.65 -35.89 -14.75
C LEU A 586 11.88 -35.04 -14.47
N PHE A 587 13.07 -35.50 -14.84
CA PHE A 587 14.32 -34.84 -14.47
C PHE A 587 15.10 -34.45 -15.73
N PRO A 588 15.24 -33.15 -16.03
CA PRO A 588 16.11 -32.65 -17.09
C PRO A 588 17.56 -32.51 -16.59
N LEU A 589 18.52 -32.83 -17.45
CA LEU A 589 19.95 -32.73 -17.19
C LEU A 589 20.65 -32.22 -18.45
N TYR A 590 21.33 -31.08 -18.36
CA TYR A 590 22.22 -30.62 -19.41
C TYR A 590 23.53 -31.43 -19.43
N ASP A 591 23.97 -31.87 -20.62
CA ASP A 591 25.17 -32.70 -20.77
C ASP A 591 26.50 -31.94 -20.80
N GLY A 592 26.46 -30.62 -20.60
CA GLY A 592 27.64 -29.75 -20.71
C GLY A 592 28.10 -29.50 -22.15
N LYS A 593 27.37 -30.00 -23.14
CA LYS A 593 27.67 -29.85 -24.56
C LYS A 593 26.49 -29.19 -25.27
N ASN A 594 25.54 -29.97 -25.76
CA ASN A 594 24.49 -29.45 -26.62
C ASN A 594 23.15 -30.20 -26.51
N SER A 595 22.97 -31.00 -25.45
CA SER A 595 21.77 -31.78 -25.27
C SER A 595 21.20 -31.66 -23.86
N ILE A 596 19.87 -31.64 -23.77
CA ILE A 596 19.13 -31.85 -22.52
C ILE A 596 18.66 -33.30 -22.49
N TRP A 597 19.15 -34.07 -21.53
CA TRP A 597 18.71 -35.43 -21.25
C TRP A 597 17.55 -35.41 -20.27
N ILE A 598 16.54 -36.24 -20.51
CA ILE A 598 15.30 -36.23 -19.72
C ILE A 598 14.93 -37.66 -19.32
N SER A 599 14.67 -37.85 -18.04
CA SER A 599 14.13 -39.11 -17.52
C SER A 599 12.62 -39.23 -17.75
N ASP A 600 12.14 -40.47 -17.87
CA ASP A 600 10.73 -40.79 -18.09
C ASP A 600 10.27 -41.85 -17.09
N PRO A 601 9.64 -41.45 -15.96
CA PRO A 601 9.08 -42.38 -15.00
C PRO A 601 8.05 -43.36 -15.57
N SER A 602 7.47 -43.09 -16.74
CA SER A 602 6.43 -43.92 -17.34
C SER A 602 6.95 -45.08 -18.20
N ALA A 603 8.23 -45.08 -18.58
CA ALA A 603 8.81 -46.09 -19.46
C ALA A 603 10.33 -46.27 -19.25
N PRO A 604 10.91 -47.44 -19.55
CA PRO A 604 12.35 -47.68 -19.43
C PRO A 604 13.12 -47.05 -20.60
N ARG A 605 13.16 -45.72 -20.63
CA ARG A 605 13.88 -44.95 -21.65
C ARG A 605 14.46 -43.66 -21.11
N LEU A 606 15.40 -43.11 -21.87
CA LEU A 606 15.89 -41.74 -21.74
C LEU A 606 15.52 -40.97 -23.00
N TRP A 607 15.18 -39.71 -22.83
CA TRP A 607 15.06 -38.77 -23.95
C TRP A 607 16.31 -37.90 -24.02
N GLU A 608 16.69 -37.55 -25.24
CA GLU A 608 17.72 -36.56 -25.55
C GLU A 608 17.08 -35.50 -26.44
N PHE A 609 17.15 -34.25 -26.02
CA PHE A 609 16.73 -33.09 -26.79
C PHE A 609 17.96 -32.32 -27.25
N SER A 610 18.14 -32.20 -28.56
CA SER A 610 19.25 -31.46 -29.17
C SER A 610 18.95 -29.97 -29.19
N LEU A 611 19.84 -29.15 -28.62
CA LEU A 611 19.69 -27.69 -28.59
C LEU A 611 19.92 -27.05 -29.97
N ASP A 612 20.69 -27.70 -30.87
CA ASP A 612 20.92 -27.20 -32.24
C ASP A 612 19.72 -27.41 -33.17
N THR A 613 19.12 -28.60 -33.09
CA THR A 613 18.09 -29.05 -34.05
C THR A 613 16.68 -28.96 -33.48
N GLU A 614 16.54 -28.78 -32.17
CA GLU A 614 15.27 -28.81 -31.44
C GLU A 614 14.48 -30.12 -31.64
N GLU A 615 15.20 -31.23 -31.81
CA GLU A 615 14.61 -32.56 -32.05
C GLU A 615 14.86 -33.51 -30.87
N PHE A 616 13.86 -34.37 -30.61
CA PHE A 616 13.94 -35.42 -29.60
C PHE A 616 14.40 -36.76 -30.19
N SER A 617 15.29 -37.43 -29.47
CA SER A 617 15.64 -38.84 -29.65
C SER A 617 15.34 -39.63 -28.38
N SER A 618 15.01 -40.93 -28.50
CA SER A 618 14.78 -41.80 -27.34
C SER A 618 15.63 -43.07 -27.38
N TYR A 619 16.05 -43.49 -26.18
CA TYR A 619 16.91 -44.66 -25.99
C TYR A 619 16.29 -45.58 -24.95
N THR A 620 15.90 -46.78 -25.36
CA THR A 620 15.23 -47.76 -24.51
C THR A 620 16.21 -48.81 -24.00
N PHE A 621 15.90 -49.39 -22.83
CA PHE A 621 16.68 -50.47 -22.23
C PHE A 621 15.78 -51.48 -21.52
N ASP A 622 16.36 -52.59 -21.06
CA ASP A 622 15.65 -53.56 -20.23
C ASP A 622 15.51 -53.04 -18.79
N GLY A 623 14.44 -52.29 -18.53
CA GLY A 623 14.13 -51.68 -17.25
C GLY A 623 12.63 -51.61 -16.97
N LEU A 624 12.24 -50.80 -15.98
CA LEU A 624 10.86 -50.33 -15.81
C LEU A 624 10.72 -48.81 -16.00
N THR A 625 11.74 -48.04 -15.63
CA THR A 625 11.62 -46.58 -15.52
C THR A 625 12.98 -45.90 -15.50
N THR A 626 13.02 -44.59 -15.71
CA THR A 626 14.14 -43.72 -15.35
C THR A 626 13.62 -42.57 -14.48
N THR A 627 14.35 -42.23 -13.41
CA THR A 627 13.87 -41.21 -12.45
C THR A 627 14.82 -40.02 -12.33
N PHE A 628 15.97 -40.17 -11.68
CA PHE A 628 16.96 -39.10 -11.56
C PHE A 628 18.11 -39.33 -12.53
N LEU A 629 18.79 -38.26 -12.93
CA LEU A 629 19.94 -38.30 -13.82
C LEU A 629 21.14 -37.59 -13.18
N THR A 630 22.35 -38.03 -13.52
CA THR A 630 23.59 -37.27 -13.30
C THR A 630 24.55 -37.55 -14.46
N ILE A 631 25.60 -36.74 -14.59
CA ILE A 631 26.66 -36.92 -15.58
C ILE A 631 27.99 -37.14 -14.86
N ASP A 632 28.74 -38.15 -15.28
CA ASP A 632 30.11 -38.35 -14.78
C ASP A 632 31.15 -37.54 -15.59
N HIS A 633 32.39 -37.49 -15.11
CA HIS A 633 33.47 -36.76 -15.78
C HIS A 633 33.83 -37.32 -17.17
N ASN A 634 33.40 -38.54 -17.51
CA ASN A 634 33.56 -39.13 -18.84
C ASN A 634 32.42 -38.74 -19.79
N GLY A 635 31.41 -38.02 -19.29
CA GLY A 635 30.22 -37.62 -20.01
C GLY A 635 29.14 -38.70 -20.06
N SER A 636 29.26 -39.80 -19.32
CA SER A 636 28.19 -40.81 -19.28
C SER A 636 27.02 -40.30 -18.44
N ILE A 637 25.80 -40.46 -18.96
CA ILE A 637 24.59 -40.07 -18.26
C ILE A 637 24.09 -41.25 -17.45
N TRP A 638 24.18 -41.15 -16.13
CA TRP A 638 23.70 -42.15 -15.20
C TRP A 638 22.25 -41.88 -14.80
N PHE A 639 21.52 -42.95 -14.49
CA PHE A 639 20.12 -42.88 -14.09
C PHE A 639 19.74 -43.96 -13.07
N THR A 640 18.63 -43.75 -12.36
CA THR A 640 18.04 -44.72 -11.42
C THR A 640 16.78 -45.37 -11.99
N ASP A 641 16.73 -46.71 -11.99
CA ASP A 641 15.53 -47.53 -12.17
C ASP A 641 15.06 -48.01 -10.79
N THR A 642 14.33 -47.13 -10.10
CA THR A 642 13.93 -47.29 -8.69
C THR A 642 13.18 -48.61 -8.43
N PRO A 643 12.14 -49.00 -9.20
CA PRO A 643 11.38 -50.22 -8.94
C PRO A 643 12.19 -51.50 -9.16
N ARG A 644 13.23 -51.48 -10.02
CA ARG A 644 14.11 -52.65 -10.21
C ARG A 644 15.31 -52.67 -9.27
N ASN A 645 15.49 -51.65 -8.43
CA ASN A 645 16.67 -51.51 -7.57
C ASN A 645 17.97 -51.55 -8.40
N GLN A 646 18.01 -50.76 -9.48
CA GLN A 646 19.15 -50.66 -10.39
C GLN A 646 19.57 -49.22 -10.63
N ILE A 647 20.85 -49.05 -10.93
CA ILE A 647 21.38 -47.88 -11.62
C ILE A 647 21.71 -48.28 -13.06
N GLY A 648 21.71 -47.34 -13.98
CA GLY A 648 22.23 -47.55 -15.32
C GLY A 648 22.97 -46.32 -15.81
N PHE A 649 23.67 -46.47 -16.93
CA PHE A 649 24.26 -45.35 -17.62
C PHE A 649 24.19 -45.53 -19.14
N ILE A 650 24.12 -44.42 -19.84
CA ILE A 650 24.27 -44.33 -21.29
C ILE A 650 25.55 -43.56 -21.60
N ASP A 651 26.33 -44.10 -22.52
CA ASP A 651 27.43 -43.39 -23.18
C ASP A 651 26.83 -42.56 -24.33
N PRO A 652 26.91 -41.20 -24.31
CA PRO A 652 26.33 -40.36 -25.34
C PRO A 652 26.93 -40.53 -26.73
N GLU A 653 28.14 -41.08 -26.86
CA GLU A 653 28.77 -41.32 -28.17
C GLU A 653 28.30 -42.63 -28.78
N THR A 654 28.31 -43.71 -27.99
CA THR A 654 27.91 -45.04 -28.48
C THR A 654 26.41 -45.29 -28.39
N LYS A 655 25.68 -44.46 -27.64
CA LYS A 655 24.25 -44.58 -27.33
C LYS A 655 23.86 -45.93 -26.72
N LYS A 656 24.81 -46.63 -26.11
CA LYS A 656 24.60 -47.93 -25.48
C LYS A 656 24.28 -47.75 -24.00
N ILE A 657 23.18 -48.37 -23.56
CA ILE A 657 22.77 -48.39 -22.16
C ILE A 657 23.31 -49.65 -21.47
N THR A 658 23.88 -49.49 -20.27
CA THR A 658 24.29 -50.59 -19.37
C THR A 658 23.64 -50.40 -18.01
N THR A 659 23.12 -51.47 -17.41
CA THR A 659 22.50 -51.43 -16.07
C THR A 659 23.25 -52.30 -15.07
N LYS A 660 23.15 -51.92 -13.80
CA LYS A 660 23.75 -52.59 -12.65
C LYS A 660 22.74 -52.66 -11.50
N THR A 661 22.51 -53.86 -11.00
CA THR A 661 21.66 -54.08 -9.82
C THR A 661 22.40 -53.73 -8.54
N ILE A 662 21.76 -52.95 -7.69
CA ILE A 662 22.26 -52.60 -6.36
C ILE A 662 22.12 -53.81 -5.43
N PRO A 663 23.12 -54.15 -4.60
CA PRO A 663 23.03 -55.25 -3.65
C PRO A 663 21.88 -55.04 -2.65
N LYS A 664 21.27 -56.13 -2.19
CA LYS A 664 20.27 -56.06 -1.11
C LYS A 664 20.96 -55.70 0.20
N LEU A 665 20.52 -54.61 0.83
CA LEU A 665 21.13 -54.06 2.05
C LEU A 665 20.60 -54.71 3.33
N ASP A 666 19.42 -55.35 3.27
CA ASP A 666 18.82 -56.10 4.37
C ASP A 666 18.19 -57.40 3.85
N PRO A 667 18.42 -58.56 4.50
CA PRO A 667 17.89 -59.84 4.07
C PRO A 667 16.37 -60.05 4.22
N VAL A 668 15.59 -59.22 4.95
CA VAL A 668 14.23 -59.68 5.39
C VAL A 668 13.03 -58.72 5.23
N ILE A 669 13.15 -57.38 5.14
CA ILE A 669 11.95 -56.52 5.43
C ILE A 669 11.40 -55.65 4.28
N SER A 670 12.21 -55.17 3.33
CA SER A 670 11.75 -54.41 2.15
C SER A 670 12.85 -54.28 1.10
N ASP A 671 12.50 -54.31 -0.20
CA ASP A 671 13.46 -54.00 -1.28
C ASP A 671 13.95 -52.55 -1.16
N ASN A 672 15.18 -52.28 -1.59
CA ASN A 672 15.74 -50.94 -1.57
C ASN A 672 14.95 -50.02 -2.53
N THR A 673 14.84 -48.74 -2.17
CA THR A 673 14.24 -47.71 -3.03
C THR A 673 15.32 -46.67 -3.36
N PRO A 674 16.18 -46.91 -4.38
CA PRO A 674 17.15 -45.92 -4.82
C PRO A 674 16.42 -44.76 -5.50
N ILE A 675 16.71 -43.52 -5.10
CA ILE A 675 16.03 -42.33 -5.62
C ILE A 675 17.05 -41.49 -6.39
N PHE A 676 17.86 -40.72 -5.68
CA PHE A 676 18.74 -39.71 -6.24
C PHE A 676 20.12 -40.30 -6.48
N LEU A 677 20.83 -39.79 -7.48
CA LEU A 677 22.21 -40.16 -7.76
C LEU A 677 23.05 -38.94 -8.11
N LEU A 678 24.35 -38.99 -7.80
CA LEU A 678 25.32 -37.94 -8.06
C LEU A 678 26.67 -38.57 -8.41
N ALA A 679 27.32 -38.10 -9.47
CA ALA A 679 28.69 -38.47 -9.77
C ALA A 679 29.64 -37.49 -9.07
N ASP A 680 30.65 -38.02 -8.37
CA ASP A 680 31.73 -37.19 -7.81
C ASP A 680 32.84 -36.93 -8.84
N TYR A 681 33.81 -36.09 -8.47
CA TYR A 681 34.93 -35.73 -9.34
C TYR A 681 35.84 -36.91 -9.72
N ASP A 682 35.82 -37.99 -8.94
CA ASP A 682 36.58 -39.22 -9.18
C ASP A 682 35.79 -40.27 -9.99
N GLY A 683 34.56 -39.94 -10.41
CA GLY A 683 33.70 -40.84 -11.19
C GLY A 683 32.97 -41.90 -10.37
N ASN A 684 32.95 -41.79 -9.04
CA ASN A 684 32.10 -42.64 -8.20
C ASN A 684 30.65 -42.13 -8.21
N ILE A 685 29.70 -43.04 -8.12
CA ILE A 685 28.27 -42.73 -8.16
C ILE A 685 27.68 -42.90 -6.76
N TRP A 686 27.25 -41.79 -6.18
CA TRP A 686 26.60 -41.70 -4.88
C TRP A 686 25.09 -41.83 -5.05
N ILE A 687 24.44 -42.66 -4.23
CA ILE A 687 23.04 -43.05 -4.41
C ILE A 687 22.31 -43.00 -3.07
N THR A 688 21.19 -42.27 -3.00
CA THR A 688 20.33 -42.27 -1.81
C THR A 688 19.35 -43.43 -1.86
N ILE A 689 19.21 -44.16 -0.74
CA ILE A 689 18.24 -45.23 -0.58
C ILE A 689 17.16 -44.75 0.38
N ILE A 690 16.14 -44.05 -0.11
CA ILE A 690 15.22 -43.26 0.73
C ILE A 690 14.53 -44.07 1.83
N ASN A 691 14.20 -45.33 1.57
CA ASN A 691 13.53 -46.20 2.54
C ASN A 691 14.48 -46.86 3.55
N LYS A 692 15.77 -46.48 3.53
CA LYS A 692 16.82 -46.92 4.45
C LYS A 692 17.61 -45.69 4.91
N ASP A 693 18.21 -45.77 6.10
CA ASP A 693 19.11 -44.69 6.58
C ASP A 693 20.50 -44.81 5.92
N ARG A 694 20.56 -44.91 4.59
CA ARG A 694 21.76 -45.32 3.84
C ARG A 694 21.97 -44.47 2.59
N ILE A 695 23.24 -44.15 2.36
CA ILE A 695 23.76 -43.67 1.08
C ILE A 695 24.78 -44.72 0.60
N LEU A 696 24.78 -45.01 -0.70
CA LEU A 696 25.74 -45.93 -1.31
C LEU A 696 26.74 -45.16 -2.17
N LYS A 697 28.00 -45.55 -2.11
CA LYS A 697 29.05 -45.11 -3.04
C LYS A 697 29.38 -46.28 -3.97
N TYR A 698 29.05 -46.16 -5.25
CA TYR A 698 29.42 -47.14 -6.27
C TYR A 698 30.70 -46.69 -6.97
N ILE A 699 31.68 -47.59 -7.05
CA ILE A 699 32.98 -47.35 -7.66
C ILE A 699 33.02 -48.16 -8.97
N PRO A 700 32.77 -47.55 -10.14
CA PRO A 700 32.61 -48.28 -11.39
C PRO A 700 33.84 -49.09 -11.80
N GLU A 701 35.04 -48.55 -11.58
CA GLU A 701 36.30 -49.22 -11.93
C GLU A 701 36.52 -50.53 -11.16
N LEU A 702 36.02 -50.61 -9.93
CA LEU A 702 36.14 -51.77 -9.06
C LEU A 702 34.90 -52.67 -9.06
N ASP A 703 33.83 -52.23 -9.75
CA ASP A 703 32.50 -52.84 -9.71
C ASP A 703 32.02 -53.12 -8.27
N LYS A 704 32.22 -52.15 -7.37
CA LYS A 704 32.01 -52.31 -5.93
C LYS A 704 31.06 -51.25 -5.38
N PHE A 705 30.15 -51.68 -4.50
CA PHE A 705 29.32 -50.79 -3.69
C PHE A 705 29.87 -50.70 -2.26
N GLU A 706 29.94 -49.49 -1.73
CA GLU A 706 30.24 -49.21 -0.34
C GLU A 706 29.02 -48.60 0.34
N GLU A 707 28.69 -49.11 1.53
CA GLU A 707 27.52 -48.67 2.28
C GLU A 707 27.90 -47.65 3.34
N ILE A 708 27.20 -46.53 3.36
CA ILE A 708 27.38 -45.47 4.35
C ILE A 708 26.12 -45.34 5.18
N VAL A 709 26.29 -45.54 6.49
CA VAL A 709 25.20 -45.54 7.47
C VAL A 709 25.02 -44.14 8.04
N LEU A 710 23.86 -43.54 7.76
CA LEU A 710 23.52 -42.26 8.38
C LEU A 710 23.28 -42.45 9.89
N PRO A 711 23.67 -41.46 10.72
CA PRO A 711 23.57 -41.57 12.17
C PRO A 711 22.12 -41.51 12.67
N ASP A 712 21.28 -40.70 12.01
CA ASP A 712 19.87 -40.54 12.34
C ASP A 712 19.04 -41.76 11.88
N LYS A 713 17.96 -42.04 12.60
CA LYS A 713 16.97 -43.06 12.22
C LYS A 713 15.80 -42.42 11.49
N GLN A 714 15.23 -43.13 10.52
CA GLN A 714 14.13 -42.60 9.68
C GLN A 714 14.51 -41.29 9.00
N SER A 715 15.77 -41.20 8.59
CA SER A 715 16.37 -40.00 7.98
C SER A 715 15.75 -39.67 6.62
N LEU A 716 15.30 -40.68 5.87
CA LEU A 716 14.79 -40.53 4.49
C LEU A 716 15.75 -39.68 3.63
N PRO A 717 16.98 -40.15 3.38
CA PRO A 717 17.93 -39.40 2.56
C PRO A 717 17.36 -39.20 1.15
N PHE A 718 17.42 -37.96 0.65
CA PHE A 718 16.79 -37.59 -0.61
C PHE A 718 17.80 -36.99 -1.59
N ALA A 719 18.08 -35.69 -1.49
CA ALA A 719 18.90 -34.96 -2.45
C ALA A 719 20.40 -35.16 -2.20
N LEU A 720 21.19 -35.06 -3.26
CA LEU A 720 22.65 -35.05 -3.24
C LEU A 720 23.18 -33.87 -4.06
N THR A 721 24.26 -33.26 -3.59
CA THR A 721 25.07 -32.30 -4.38
C THR A 721 26.54 -32.37 -3.93
N ILE A 722 27.45 -31.70 -4.64
CA ILE A 722 28.89 -31.70 -4.35
C ILE A 722 29.37 -30.25 -4.21
N ASP A 723 30.21 -29.98 -3.22
CA ASP A 723 30.88 -28.67 -3.07
C ASP A 723 32.20 -28.61 -3.86
N GLU A 724 32.83 -27.43 -3.90
CA GLU A 724 34.09 -27.23 -4.63
C GLU A 724 35.25 -28.06 -4.03
N GLU A 725 35.19 -28.40 -2.74
CA GLU A 725 36.15 -29.28 -2.07
C GLU A 725 35.93 -30.77 -2.37
N GLY A 726 34.84 -31.13 -3.03
CA GLY A 726 34.49 -32.51 -3.39
C GLY A 726 33.71 -33.27 -2.30
N ASN A 727 33.26 -32.61 -1.24
CA ASN A 727 32.39 -33.23 -0.24
C ASN A 727 30.99 -33.46 -0.80
N ILE A 728 30.40 -34.60 -0.44
CA ILE A 728 29.08 -34.99 -0.92
C ILE A 728 28.03 -34.53 0.08
N TRP A 729 27.34 -33.46 -0.27
CA TRP A 729 26.25 -32.91 0.49
C TRP A 729 24.96 -33.70 0.26
N PHE A 730 24.19 -33.88 1.32
CA PHE A 730 22.94 -34.63 1.31
C PHE A 730 21.88 -33.98 2.18
N SER A 731 20.61 -34.19 1.81
CA SER A 731 19.46 -33.84 2.64
C SER A 731 18.79 -35.07 3.23
N THR A 732 18.16 -34.90 4.38
CA THR A 732 17.35 -35.92 5.06
C THR A 732 15.93 -35.39 5.25
N THR A 733 15.01 -35.79 4.37
CA THR A 733 13.62 -35.31 4.35
C THR A 733 12.87 -35.64 5.63
N GLY A 734 13.14 -36.81 6.21
CA GLY A 734 12.46 -37.28 7.43
C GLY A 734 13.01 -36.64 8.71
N ALA A 735 14.31 -36.30 8.73
CA ALA A 735 14.95 -35.68 9.89
C ALA A 735 15.02 -34.14 9.81
N GLY A 736 14.75 -33.54 8.65
CA GLY A 736 14.81 -32.09 8.44
C GLY A 736 16.21 -31.50 8.57
N LYS A 737 17.23 -32.25 8.16
CA LYS A 737 18.64 -31.85 8.23
C LYS A 737 19.32 -31.90 6.87
N ILE A 738 20.44 -31.20 6.79
CA ILE A 738 21.45 -31.32 5.73
C ILE A 738 22.77 -31.79 6.34
N GLY A 739 23.67 -32.30 5.52
CA GLY A 739 25.01 -32.66 5.94
C GLY A 739 25.90 -32.95 4.75
N PHE A 740 27.17 -33.24 5.00
CA PHE A 740 28.10 -33.69 3.98
C PHE A 740 28.90 -34.91 4.42
N ILE A 741 29.43 -35.61 3.41
CA ILE A 741 30.29 -36.78 3.55
C ILE A 741 31.64 -36.44 2.89
N GLU A 742 32.71 -36.57 3.66
CA GLU A 742 34.07 -36.52 3.10
C GLU A 742 34.32 -37.81 2.29
N PRO A 743 34.58 -37.74 0.97
CA PRO A 743 34.55 -38.91 0.09
C PRO A 743 35.66 -39.94 0.36
N ASP A 744 36.77 -39.52 0.96
CA ASP A 744 37.92 -40.37 1.30
C ASP A 744 37.75 -41.12 2.62
N THR A 745 37.18 -40.45 3.63
CA THR A 745 37.10 -40.95 5.01
C THR A 745 35.72 -41.50 5.35
N ASN A 746 34.71 -41.19 4.53
CA ASN A 746 33.28 -41.41 4.79
C ASN A 746 32.81 -40.78 6.11
N LYS A 747 33.52 -39.74 6.60
CA LYS A 747 33.13 -39.00 7.79
C LYS A 747 31.94 -38.09 7.48
N ILE A 748 30.94 -38.14 8.36
CA ILE A 748 29.67 -37.42 8.21
C ILE A 748 29.64 -36.22 9.16
N THR A 749 29.29 -35.05 8.62
CA THR A 749 28.96 -33.85 9.39
C THR A 749 27.54 -33.42 9.04
N GLN A 750 26.71 -33.08 10.04
CA GLN A 750 25.31 -32.68 9.84
C GLN A 750 25.03 -31.34 10.50
N PHE A 751 24.15 -30.58 9.87
CA PHE A 751 23.69 -29.28 10.32
C PHE A 751 22.15 -29.28 10.42
N THR A 752 21.65 -28.50 11.37
CA THR A 752 20.22 -28.32 11.59
C THR A 752 19.96 -26.93 12.12
N ASN A 753 18.81 -26.37 11.77
CA ASN A 753 18.33 -25.11 12.33
C ASN A 753 17.54 -25.39 13.64
N ASP A 754 17.21 -24.36 14.41
CA ASP A 754 16.39 -24.50 15.63
C ASP A 754 15.04 -25.18 15.33
N GLU A 755 14.46 -24.86 14.17
CA GLU A 755 13.33 -25.58 13.59
C GLU A 755 13.83 -26.46 12.43
N PRO A 756 13.54 -27.79 12.44
CA PRO A 756 13.93 -28.68 11.35
C PRO A 756 13.37 -28.22 10.00
N LEU A 757 14.18 -28.36 8.96
CA LEU A 757 13.77 -28.08 7.57
C LEU A 757 12.59 -28.99 7.21
N GLN A 758 11.57 -28.42 6.57
CA GLN A 758 10.35 -29.13 6.21
C GLN A 758 10.49 -29.72 4.81
N ALA A 759 10.81 -31.00 4.75
CA ALA A 759 11.05 -31.74 3.51
C ALA A 759 12.07 -31.07 2.56
N PRO A 760 13.36 -30.98 2.97
CA PRO A 760 14.44 -30.48 2.11
C PRO A 760 14.72 -31.46 0.96
N GLU A 761 14.18 -31.19 -0.23
CA GLU A 761 14.13 -32.15 -1.35
C GLU A 761 15.01 -31.78 -2.55
N TYR A 762 15.62 -30.60 -2.56
CA TYR A 762 16.62 -30.23 -3.57
C TYR A 762 17.73 -29.37 -2.97
N LEU A 763 18.96 -29.52 -3.50
CA LEU A 763 20.17 -28.87 -3.02
C LEU A 763 20.99 -28.34 -4.20
N ILE A 764 21.43 -27.08 -4.15
CA ILE A 764 22.33 -26.51 -5.15
C ILE A 764 23.25 -25.45 -4.52
N PHE A 765 24.52 -25.43 -4.90
CA PHE A 765 25.46 -24.41 -4.45
C PHE A 765 25.43 -23.18 -5.34
N ASP A 766 25.45 -21.99 -4.74
CA ASP A 766 25.76 -20.76 -5.45
C ASP A 766 27.27 -20.56 -5.63
N LYS A 767 27.65 -19.62 -6.49
CA LYS A 767 29.05 -19.27 -6.79
C LYS A 767 29.84 -18.75 -5.59
N ASN A 768 29.18 -18.41 -4.48
CA ASN A 768 29.79 -17.92 -3.25
C ASN A 768 29.94 -19.04 -2.21
N GLY A 769 29.61 -20.29 -2.55
CA GLY A 769 29.67 -21.44 -1.65
C GLY A 769 28.51 -21.54 -0.67
N ASN A 770 27.42 -20.78 -0.83
CA ASN A 770 26.22 -21.01 -0.03
C ASN A 770 25.37 -22.12 -0.64
N LEU A 771 24.78 -22.94 0.22
CA LEU A 771 23.91 -24.03 -0.18
C LEU A 771 22.46 -23.55 -0.17
N TRP A 772 21.79 -23.61 -1.31
CA TRP A 772 20.36 -23.35 -1.44
C TRP A 772 19.57 -24.65 -1.35
N ILE A 773 18.49 -24.62 -0.58
CA ILE A 773 17.68 -25.78 -0.20
C ILE A 773 16.23 -25.51 -0.54
N ALA A 774 15.58 -26.38 -1.31
CA ALA A 774 14.14 -26.31 -1.51
C ALA A 774 13.40 -27.08 -0.40
N GLU A 775 12.61 -26.37 0.42
CA GLU A 775 11.75 -26.96 1.43
C GLU A 775 10.36 -27.19 0.85
N HIS A 776 10.08 -28.43 0.45
CA HIS A 776 8.90 -28.82 -0.30
C HIS A 776 7.61 -28.53 0.47
N THR A 777 7.43 -29.10 1.66
CA THR A 777 6.28 -28.81 2.54
C THR A 777 6.50 -27.58 3.42
N GLY A 778 7.71 -27.03 3.41
CA GLY A 778 8.05 -25.79 4.12
C GLY A 778 7.69 -24.52 3.35
N LEU A 779 7.26 -24.66 2.09
CA LEU A 779 6.84 -23.57 1.20
C LEU A 779 7.90 -22.47 1.09
N ALA A 780 9.16 -22.88 0.97
CA ALA A 780 10.29 -21.97 1.02
C ALA A 780 11.50 -22.49 0.24
N ILE A 781 12.37 -21.55 -0.13
CA ILE A 781 13.79 -21.85 -0.39
C ILE A 781 14.62 -21.30 0.78
N THR A 782 15.59 -22.07 1.24
CA THR A 782 16.41 -21.74 2.40
C THR A 782 17.87 -21.73 2.02
N LYS A 783 18.55 -20.60 2.28
CA LYS A 783 19.99 -20.43 2.14
C LYS A 783 20.68 -20.92 3.40
N PHE A 784 21.68 -21.77 3.24
CA PHE A 784 22.60 -22.17 4.30
C PHE A 784 23.99 -21.67 3.97
N ASN A 785 24.60 -20.93 4.90
CA ASN A 785 25.99 -20.51 4.80
C ASN A 785 26.88 -21.50 5.59
N PRO A 786 27.73 -22.30 4.92
CA PRO A 786 28.54 -23.31 5.62
C PRO A 786 29.61 -22.74 6.56
N VAL A 787 30.04 -21.49 6.35
CA VAL A 787 31.09 -20.84 7.15
C VAL A 787 30.53 -20.28 8.46
N LEU A 788 29.36 -19.65 8.40
CA LEU A 788 28.67 -19.06 9.55
C LEU A 788 27.71 -20.03 10.23
N GLU A 789 27.41 -21.16 9.59
CA GLU A 789 26.40 -22.16 10.01
C GLU A 789 25.00 -21.54 10.21
N THR A 790 24.66 -20.54 9.41
CA THR A 790 23.39 -19.82 9.48
C THR A 790 22.41 -20.24 8.40
N PHE A 791 21.12 -20.30 8.75
CA PHE A 791 20.01 -20.54 7.84
C PHE A 791 19.19 -19.28 7.65
N GLU A 792 18.89 -18.94 6.40
CA GLU A 792 18.05 -17.82 6.00
C GLU A 792 16.94 -18.33 5.09
N LYS A 793 15.68 -18.14 5.51
CA LYS A 793 14.52 -18.74 4.87
C LYS A 793 13.75 -17.70 4.05
N VAL A 794 13.47 -18.01 2.79
CA VAL A 794 12.68 -17.20 1.87
C VAL A 794 11.36 -17.91 1.62
N ILE A 795 10.27 -17.32 2.14
CA ILE A 795 8.93 -17.90 2.02
C ILE A 795 8.37 -17.63 0.63
N VAL A 796 7.77 -18.66 0.03
CA VAL A 796 7.07 -18.55 -1.24
C VAL A 796 5.65 -18.03 -0.98
N PRO A 797 5.18 -16.98 -1.69
CA PRO A 797 3.88 -16.36 -1.41
C PRO A 797 2.70 -17.33 -1.59
N ASP A 798 2.69 -18.09 -2.69
CA ASP A 798 1.63 -19.03 -3.01
C ASP A 798 1.73 -20.28 -2.10
N GLN A 799 0.70 -20.47 -1.27
CA GLN A 799 0.68 -21.52 -0.25
C GLN A 799 0.48 -22.92 -0.83
N ASP A 800 0.02 -23.00 -2.09
CA ASP A 800 -0.15 -24.24 -2.83
C ASP A 800 1.05 -24.50 -3.76
N ALA A 801 2.14 -23.72 -3.69
CA ALA A 801 3.24 -23.80 -4.63
C ALA A 801 4.02 -25.12 -4.56
N LEU A 802 4.34 -25.59 -3.35
CA LEU A 802 5.22 -26.75 -3.10
C LEU A 802 6.55 -26.67 -3.89
N PRO A 803 7.50 -25.82 -3.44
CA PRO A 803 8.78 -25.58 -4.11
C PRO A 803 9.64 -26.84 -4.27
N PHE A 804 10.33 -26.97 -5.40
CA PHE A 804 11.09 -28.18 -5.71
C PHE A 804 12.45 -27.91 -6.38
N GLY A 805 12.75 -28.53 -7.52
CA GLY A 805 14.02 -28.41 -8.21
C GLY A 805 14.35 -26.97 -8.57
N MET A 806 15.64 -26.65 -8.50
CA MET A 806 16.15 -25.28 -8.70
C MET A 806 17.26 -25.25 -9.75
N ALA A 807 17.40 -24.11 -10.42
CA ALA A 807 18.48 -23.84 -11.36
C ALA A 807 18.87 -22.35 -11.33
N PHE A 808 20.13 -22.02 -11.65
CA PHE A 808 20.58 -20.63 -11.76
C PHE A 808 20.49 -20.14 -13.20
N ASP A 809 20.01 -18.91 -13.40
CA ASP A 809 20.14 -18.24 -14.70
C ASP A 809 21.51 -17.57 -14.88
N LYS A 810 21.73 -16.99 -16.08
CA LYS A 810 22.95 -16.24 -16.42
C LYS A 810 23.25 -15.04 -15.52
N TYR A 811 22.28 -14.54 -14.76
CA TYR A 811 22.44 -13.41 -13.83
C TYR A 811 22.65 -13.88 -12.39
N GLY A 812 22.62 -15.19 -12.14
CA GLY A 812 22.72 -15.79 -10.81
C GLY A 812 21.41 -15.74 -10.02
N ASN A 813 20.26 -15.50 -10.66
CA ASN A 813 18.97 -15.63 -10.01
C ASN A 813 18.58 -17.11 -9.91
N ILE A 814 17.83 -17.45 -8.86
CA ILE A 814 17.41 -18.80 -8.52
C ILE A 814 16.03 -19.03 -9.09
N TRP A 815 15.96 -19.83 -10.15
CA TRP A 815 14.70 -20.35 -10.65
C TRP A 815 14.35 -21.61 -9.89
N PHE A 816 13.08 -21.77 -9.55
CA PHE A 816 12.60 -22.96 -8.87
C PHE A 816 11.19 -23.36 -9.27
N ALA A 817 10.95 -24.66 -9.27
CA ALA A 817 9.69 -25.27 -9.66
C ALA A 817 8.66 -25.11 -8.55
N GLN A 818 7.38 -24.96 -8.92
CA GLN A 818 6.25 -24.99 -8.00
C GLN A 818 5.28 -26.10 -8.46
N HIS A 819 5.28 -27.25 -7.78
CA HIS A 819 4.80 -28.50 -8.39
C HIS A 819 3.28 -28.65 -8.57
N THR A 820 2.47 -27.85 -7.87
CA THR A 820 1.00 -28.01 -7.80
C THR A 820 0.25 -26.83 -8.37
N VAL A 821 0.98 -25.80 -8.77
CA VAL A 821 0.48 -24.62 -9.45
C VAL A 821 1.08 -24.58 -10.84
N ASP A 822 0.36 -24.01 -11.79
CA ASP A 822 0.86 -23.84 -13.16
C ASP A 822 1.78 -22.62 -13.26
N LYS A 823 2.84 -22.63 -12.45
CA LYS A 823 3.80 -21.55 -12.29
C LYS A 823 5.20 -22.09 -11.99
N ILE A 824 6.19 -21.26 -12.26
CA ILE A 824 7.56 -21.34 -11.74
C ILE A 824 7.88 -20.01 -11.07
N ALA A 825 8.92 -19.97 -10.24
CA ALA A 825 9.32 -18.73 -9.60
C ALA A 825 10.80 -18.45 -9.80
N VAL A 826 11.16 -17.17 -9.81
CA VAL A 826 12.54 -16.69 -9.84
C VAL A 826 12.78 -15.79 -8.64
N TYR A 827 13.88 -16.05 -7.93
CA TYR A 827 14.31 -15.30 -6.77
C TYR A 827 15.69 -14.70 -7.01
N ASP A 828 15.83 -13.42 -6.68
CA ASP A 828 17.07 -12.68 -6.73
C ASP A 828 17.67 -12.61 -5.31
N PRO A 829 18.78 -13.34 -5.04
CA PRO A 829 19.37 -13.38 -3.70
C PRO A 829 20.10 -12.08 -3.28
N ASP A 830 20.32 -11.15 -4.20
CA ASP A 830 21.06 -9.91 -3.91
C ASP A 830 20.14 -8.78 -3.44
N ASN A 831 18.88 -8.77 -3.88
CA ASN A 831 17.88 -7.77 -3.50
C ASN A 831 16.59 -8.35 -2.89
N SER A 832 16.56 -9.68 -2.66
CA SER A 832 15.43 -10.41 -2.09
C SER A 832 14.11 -10.30 -2.86
N ASN A 833 14.16 -10.00 -4.16
CA ASN A 833 12.96 -9.97 -5.00
C ASN A 833 12.58 -11.38 -5.45
N LEU A 834 11.27 -11.67 -5.46
CA LEU A 834 10.72 -12.95 -5.90
C LEU A 834 9.57 -12.68 -6.86
N LEU A 835 9.64 -13.25 -8.06
CA LEU A 835 8.60 -13.17 -9.06
C LEU A 835 8.07 -14.57 -9.39
N GLU A 836 6.75 -14.73 -9.40
CA GLU A 836 6.10 -15.93 -9.92
C GLU A 836 5.70 -15.73 -11.38
N ILE A 837 6.00 -16.71 -12.22
CA ILE A 837 5.79 -16.67 -13.66
C ILE A 837 4.85 -17.82 -14.04
N PRO A 838 3.71 -17.53 -14.69
CA PRO A 838 2.77 -18.56 -15.09
C PRO A 838 3.35 -19.43 -16.22
N VAL A 839 3.18 -20.74 -16.09
CA VAL A 839 3.45 -21.70 -17.16
C VAL A 839 2.24 -21.71 -18.10
N PRO A 840 2.41 -21.67 -19.43
CA PRO A 840 1.28 -21.57 -20.37
C PRO A 840 0.35 -22.79 -20.35
N SER A 841 0.88 -23.97 -20.03
CA SER A 841 0.13 -25.22 -19.96
C SER A 841 -0.63 -25.37 -18.64
N GLU A 842 -1.91 -25.70 -18.73
CA GLU A 842 -2.71 -26.12 -17.57
C GLU A 842 -2.24 -27.48 -17.05
N THR A 843 -2.25 -27.67 -15.74
CA THR A 843 -1.82 -28.90 -15.05
C THR A 843 -0.41 -29.34 -15.41
N SER A 844 0.53 -28.41 -15.56
CA SER A 844 1.92 -28.63 -15.99
C SER A 844 2.69 -29.61 -15.09
N PHE A 845 2.52 -29.49 -13.76
CA PHE A 845 3.16 -30.32 -12.73
C PHE A 845 4.71 -30.31 -12.83
N VAL A 846 5.29 -29.11 -12.85
CA VAL A 846 6.74 -28.88 -12.98
C VAL A 846 7.43 -29.20 -11.66
N GLN A 847 8.42 -30.09 -11.67
CA GLN A 847 9.17 -30.48 -10.46
C GLN A 847 10.66 -30.21 -10.54
N PHE A 848 11.27 -30.37 -11.71
CA PHE A 848 12.71 -30.23 -11.86
C PHE A 848 13.05 -29.36 -13.04
N MET A 849 14.20 -28.72 -12.91
CA MET A 849 14.77 -27.82 -13.89
C MET A 849 16.29 -27.92 -13.87
N THR A 850 16.90 -27.43 -14.93
CA THR A 850 18.34 -27.36 -15.14
C THR A 850 18.65 -26.10 -15.94
N SER A 851 19.93 -25.77 -16.08
CA SER A 851 20.37 -24.68 -16.95
C SER A 851 21.31 -25.21 -18.02
N ASP A 852 21.22 -24.67 -19.23
CA ASP A 852 22.13 -25.00 -20.33
C ASP A 852 23.45 -24.22 -20.26
N GLY A 853 24.32 -24.38 -21.26
CA GLY A 853 25.62 -23.71 -21.33
C GLY A 853 25.56 -22.19 -21.47
N ASP A 854 24.44 -21.65 -21.94
CA ASP A 854 24.14 -20.21 -22.00
C ASP A 854 23.37 -19.73 -20.75
N SER A 855 23.15 -20.64 -19.80
CA SER A 855 22.37 -20.47 -18.59
C SER A 855 20.91 -20.04 -18.84
N ASN A 856 20.31 -20.52 -19.93
CA ASN A 856 18.86 -20.54 -20.07
C ASN A 856 18.30 -21.65 -19.18
N VAL A 857 17.15 -21.38 -18.56
CA VAL A 857 16.53 -22.31 -17.63
C VAL A 857 15.59 -23.24 -18.39
N TRP A 858 15.80 -24.54 -18.25
CA TRP A 858 15.02 -25.61 -18.86
C TRP A 858 14.29 -26.40 -17.78
N PHE A 859 13.02 -26.70 -18.00
CA PHE A 859 12.19 -27.47 -17.07
C PHE A 859 11.28 -28.43 -17.83
N VAL A 860 10.74 -29.43 -17.13
CA VAL A 860 9.83 -30.40 -17.73
C VAL A 860 8.45 -30.32 -17.12
N GLU A 861 7.46 -30.46 -17.97
CA GLU A 861 6.06 -30.48 -17.59
C GLU A 861 5.56 -31.92 -17.62
N GLN A 862 5.52 -32.55 -16.45
CA GLN A 862 5.34 -33.99 -16.35
C GLN A 862 3.97 -34.45 -16.88
N GLN A 863 2.93 -33.66 -16.64
CA GLN A 863 1.55 -34.02 -16.98
C GLN A 863 1.15 -33.55 -18.39
N SER A 864 1.73 -32.46 -18.90
CA SER A 864 1.47 -31.96 -20.25
C SER A 864 2.35 -32.62 -21.33
N ASN A 865 3.34 -33.44 -20.92
CA ASN A 865 4.26 -34.16 -21.80
C ASN A 865 5.19 -33.23 -22.61
N LYS A 866 5.75 -32.21 -21.97
CA LYS A 866 6.59 -31.19 -22.62
C LYS A 866 7.92 -30.97 -21.92
N LEU A 867 8.90 -30.52 -22.69
CA LEU A 867 10.10 -29.82 -22.22
C LEU A 867 9.88 -28.33 -22.50
N ALA A 868 10.24 -27.45 -21.58
CA ALA A 868 10.11 -26.02 -21.78
C ALA A 868 11.41 -25.29 -21.40
N THR A 869 11.63 -24.13 -22.02
CA THR A 869 12.73 -23.22 -21.69
C THR A 869 12.23 -21.82 -21.42
N VAL A 870 12.91 -21.12 -20.53
CA VAL A 870 12.64 -19.72 -20.21
C VAL A 870 13.62 -18.84 -20.99
N LYS A 871 13.09 -18.11 -21.97
CA LYS A 871 13.82 -17.06 -22.67
C LYS A 871 13.70 -15.75 -21.89
N MET A 872 14.84 -15.21 -21.46
CA MET A 872 14.92 -13.97 -20.67
C MET A 872 15.49 -12.83 -21.51
N THR A 873 14.72 -11.76 -21.65
CA THR A 873 15.15 -10.54 -22.36
C THR A 873 15.14 -9.36 -21.39
N GLU A 874 16.27 -8.66 -21.29
CA GLU A 874 16.37 -7.45 -20.48
C GLU A 874 15.69 -6.29 -21.19
N ILE A 875 14.76 -5.63 -20.50
CA ILE A 875 14.16 -4.36 -20.92
C ILE A 875 15.04 -3.25 -20.31
N PRO A 876 15.60 -2.32 -21.11
CA PRO A 876 16.39 -1.22 -20.58
C PRO A 876 15.54 -0.31 -19.68
N VAL A 877 15.99 -0.11 -18.45
CA VAL A 877 15.29 0.72 -17.44
C VAL A 877 15.70 2.19 -17.58
N SER A 878 14.70 3.07 -17.64
CA SER A 878 14.85 4.49 -17.30
C SER A 878 14.22 4.70 -15.92
N VAL A 879 14.99 5.18 -14.95
CA VAL A 879 14.63 5.13 -13.51
C VAL A 879 13.73 6.30 -13.10
N SER A 880 12.56 5.98 -12.51
CA SER A 880 11.77 6.84 -11.64
C SER A 880 12.04 6.49 -10.15
N GLN A 881 12.53 7.51 -9.43
CA GLN A 881 12.71 7.77 -7.98
C GLN A 881 12.54 6.66 -6.91
N ILE A 882 13.58 6.51 -6.06
CA ILE A 882 13.51 5.89 -4.71
C ILE A 882 13.46 7.00 -3.65
N SER A 883 12.54 6.91 -2.69
CA SER A 883 12.41 7.78 -1.51
C SER A 883 12.79 7.03 -0.22
N THR A 884 13.47 7.72 0.70
CA THR A 884 13.93 7.21 2.00
C THR A 884 12.97 7.57 3.13
N SER A 885 12.64 6.66 4.07
CA SER A 885 12.82 6.90 5.53
C SER A 885 12.29 5.81 6.48
N ASN A 886 13.14 5.45 7.46
CA ASN A 886 12.80 4.87 8.75
C ASN A 886 11.70 5.65 9.52
N SER A 887 10.64 4.99 10.00
CA SER A 887 9.99 5.36 11.28
C SER A 887 9.13 4.22 11.85
N LEU A 888 9.03 4.14 13.19
CA LEU A 888 8.13 3.22 13.90
C LEU A 888 6.69 3.38 13.40
N GLU A 889 6.13 2.33 12.83
CA GLU A 889 4.75 2.33 12.33
C GLU A 889 3.75 2.18 13.50
N LEU A 890 3.16 3.30 13.92
CA LEU A 890 2.06 3.32 14.89
C LEU A 890 0.73 3.12 14.15
N LYS A 891 0.01 2.03 14.45
CA LYS A 891 -1.32 1.80 13.86
C LYS A 891 -2.34 2.80 14.43
N TYR A 892 -3.14 3.45 13.57
CA TYR A 892 -4.15 4.43 13.97
C TYR A 892 -5.13 3.90 15.03
N THR A 893 -5.50 2.61 14.93
CA THR A 893 -6.44 1.96 15.86
C THR A 893 -5.90 1.88 17.30
N GLU A 894 -4.58 1.83 17.48
CA GLU A 894 -3.92 1.82 18.80
C GLU A 894 -4.05 3.18 19.51
N ILE A 895 -4.18 4.26 18.75
CA ILE A 895 -4.37 5.62 19.27
C ILE A 895 -5.87 5.92 19.44
N ALA A 896 -6.69 5.62 18.43
CA ALA A 896 -8.09 6.01 18.40
C ALA A 896 -8.95 5.23 19.40
N SER A 897 -8.75 3.92 19.54
CA SER A 897 -9.62 3.07 20.37
C SER A 897 -9.62 3.46 21.86
N PRO A 898 -8.45 3.69 22.51
CA PRO A 898 -8.42 4.15 23.90
C PRO A 898 -9.08 5.53 24.09
N LEU A 899 -8.92 6.44 23.13
CA LEU A 899 -9.51 7.79 23.19
C LEU A 899 -11.04 7.74 23.09
N ILE A 900 -11.59 6.93 22.19
CA ILE A 900 -13.03 6.71 22.07
C ILE A 900 -13.58 6.14 23.38
N ALA A 901 -12.95 5.10 23.93
CA ALA A 901 -13.37 4.47 25.18
C ALA A 901 -13.39 5.46 26.36
N LEU A 902 -12.32 6.24 26.52
CA LEU A 902 -12.23 7.30 27.53
C LEU A 902 -13.34 8.36 27.36
N GLY A 903 -13.62 8.76 26.11
CA GLY A 903 -14.67 9.70 25.80
C GLY A 903 -16.09 9.20 26.12
N ILE A 904 -16.37 7.93 25.86
CA ILE A 904 -17.65 7.28 26.22
C ILE A 904 -17.83 7.25 27.74
N ILE A 905 -16.78 6.88 28.48
CA ILE A 905 -16.81 6.85 29.95
C ILE A 905 -17.05 8.27 30.50
N ALA A 906 -16.28 9.25 30.03
CA ALA A 906 -16.40 10.64 30.46
C ALA A 906 -17.82 11.18 30.19
N THR A 907 -18.31 11.07 28.96
CA THR A 907 -19.64 11.59 28.58
C THR A 907 -20.77 10.91 29.36
N SER A 908 -20.66 9.61 29.65
CA SER A 908 -21.62 8.89 30.49
C SER A 908 -21.67 9.44 31.93
N LEU A 909 -20.51 9.67 32.55
CA LEU A 909 -20.41 10.27 33.89
C LEU A 909 -20.99 11.68 33.92
N PHE A 910 -20.64 12.51 32.93
CA PHE A 910 -21.17 13.86 32.78
C PHE A 910 -22.69 13.88 32.57
N PHE A 911 -23.23 12.92 31.82
CA PHE A 911 -24.66 12.78 31.59
C PHE A 911 -25.40 12.48 32.89
N VAL A 912 -24.95 11.47 33.65
CA VAL A 912 -25.54 11.10 34.96
C VAL A 912 -25.55 12.30 35.90
N LYS A 913 -24.41 12.99 36.01
CA LYS A 913 -24.30 14.21 36.82
C LYS A 913 -25.28 15.30 36.37
N SER A 914 -25.40 15.55 35.07
CA SER A 914 -26.32 16.58 34.55
C SER A 914 -27.79 16.25 34.81
N VAL A 915 -28.16 14.97 34.79
CA VAL A 915 -29.52 14.51 35.17
C VAL A 915 -29.77 14.71 36.67
N GLN A 916 -28.79 14.42 37.53
CA GLN A 916 -28.88 14.68 38.97
C GLN A 916 -29.01 16.18 39.26
N ASP A 917 -28.16 16.99 38.65
CA ASP A 917 -28.18 18.45 38.75
C ASP A 917 -29.52 19.03 38.28
N LYS A 918 -30.09 18.53 37.18
CA LYS A 918 -31.43 18.91 36.69
C LYS A 918 -32.51 18.63 37.74
N ARG A 919 -32.49 17.46 38.38
CA ARG A 919 -33.47 17.12 39.43
C ARG A 919 -33.33 18.03 40.64
N ARG A 920 -32.09 18.23 41.12
CA ARG A 920 -31.76 19.09 42.27
C ARG A 920 -32.14 20.56 42.03
N LEU A 921 -31.81 21.12 40.87
CA LEU A 921 -32.13 22.50 40.54
C LEU A 921 -33.64 22.73 40.34
N ASN A 922 -34.35 21.78 39.73
CA ASN A 922 -35.81 21.88 39.63
C ASN A 922 -36.47 21.84 41.02
N SER A 923 -35.98 21.03 41.96
CA SER A 923 -36.53 21.02 43.33
C SER A 923 -36.24 22.32 44.08
N LEU A 924 -35.00 22.84 44.00
CA LEU A 924 -34.58 24.09 44.65
C LEU A 924 -35.33 25.34 44.16
N VAL A 925 -35.78 25.34 42.91
CA VAL A 925 -36.48 26.49 42.31
C VAL A 925 -38.00 26.40 42.50
N ASN A 926 -38.54 25.20 42.68
CA ASN A 926 -39.96 24.96 42.95
C ASN A 926 -40.31 24.97 44.45
N SER A 927 -39.32 24.82 45.34
CA SER A 927 -39.42 25.15 46.77
C SER A 927 -39.35 26.65 46.98
#